data_AF-G1WD23-F1
#
_entry.id   AF-G1WD23-F1
#
_cell.length_a   1.000
_cell.length_b   1.000
_cell.length_c   1.000
_cell.angle_alpha   90.00
_cell.angle_beta   90.00
_cell.angle_gamma   90.00
#
_symmetry.space_group_name_H-M   'P 1'
#
loop_
_entity.id
_entity.type
_entity.pdbx_description
1 polymer ?
#
loop_
_entity_poly.entity_id
_entity_poly.type
_entity_poly.pdbx_seq_one_letter_code
_entity_poly.pdbx_strand_id
1 'polypeptide(L)'
;MEQCILETLRTVYDIWKEAGQIDEIHVELGREMKQTAEQRAHLTEKVLRNENTNLRIKSLLMELKNDADMKDVRPYSPMQQEILRIYEEGALQTLSKDDAAFTEIMKISKMAQPSASELQRYRLWLEQKYRSPYTGKPISLSKLFTSAYQIEHIIPKKRYFDDSFSNKVICEAEVNGKKDSMLAYEFIKDCGGDVIHCTTLGDVTILSEAEYKALVTELYANNKSKKDKLLMEDIPQDFINRQLNDSRYISRVVMTLLSNIVRIEGEEEATSKFVIPCSGGITDKLKKDWGLNDVWNNIVYPRFERLNALTNTSDFGQWENKEGKRVFQTSVPLELQRGYQKKRIDHRHHAMDALVIACASRKIINYLNNQEANDPTKQENARKQLCIKSRIIRKPWETFTQDAYKALDNIVVSFKNYVRVINKATNYYERYNADGKKAVDEQKGEAMWAIRKPMHKDTVFGHVNLRRKAVVKLKDALENIPAICDKTLRHYIQDLQKKHFNTKQLLAHFKSINYRLNKQAVDKVEVWQYSDDKEQLAATRKPLGPSFDAKCIAAITDTGIQKILLNYLQAKGGDPAIAFTPEGIAEMNQNIAVYNGGKQHQPILKVRIAKPMGKKFPIGQTGNKAFQYVIAEEGTNLYFAIYEDEEGNRTYDTIALREVVERLKQGLTPVPEKNEKGVALKFHLSPNDLVYVPTADELLSKVCSLDKNRIYKMVSATKSECLFIPHSVAKTIYDKVEFEALNKMGRALTGEMIKSVCWKIEVDRLGHIVNIIK
;
A
#
# COMPACT_ATOMS: atom_id res chain seq x y z
N MET A 1 -13.99 9.95 0.62
CA MET A 1 -14.72 10.51 1.78
C MET A 1 -16.18 10.08 1.75
N GLU A 2 -16.98 10.54 0.78
CA GLU A 2 -18.40 10.18 0.62
C GLU A 2 -18.66 8.68 0.67
N GLN A 3 -17.83 7.89 -0.02
CA GLN A 3 -17.92 6.44 0.00
C GLN A 3 -17.79 5.84 1.41
N CYS A 4 -16.89 6.34 2.26
CA CYS A 4 -16.74 5.81 3.62
C CYS A 4 -17.99 6.09 4.44
N ILE A 5 -18.54 7.31 4.35
CA ILE A 5 -19.78 7.70 5.04
C ILE A 5 -20.94 6.81 4.59
N LEU A 6 -21.09 6.64 3.27
CA LEU A 6 -22.14 5.81 2.68
C LEU A 6 -22.05 4.36 3.16
N GLU A 7 -20.85 3.75 3.14
CA GLU A 7 -20.67 2.38 3.63
C GLU A 7 -20.88 2.26 5.14
N THR A 8 -20.49 3.25 5.94
CA THR A 8 -20.79 3.29 7.38
C THR A 8 -22.30 3.30 7.63
N LEU A 9 -23.04 4.23 7.01
CA LEU A 9 -24.50 4.32 7.19
C LEU A 9 -25.22 3.06 6.72
N ARG A 10 -24.79 2.50 5.60
CA ARG A 10 -25.30 1.23 5.07
C ARG A 10 -25.04 0.07 6.01
N THR A 11 -23.86 0.01 6.62
CA THR A 11 -23.54 -1.05 7.59
C THR A 11 -24.40 -0.89 8.85
N VAL A 12 -24.55 0.33 9.36
CA VAL A 12 -25.43 0.62 10.51
C VAL A 12 -26.88 0.28 10.19
N TYR A 13 -27.35 0.57 8.98
CA TYR A 13 -28.71 0.20 8.54
C TYR A 13 -28.93 -1.32 8.52
N ASP A 14 -27.98 -2.09 7.98
CA ASP A 14 -28.10 -3.55 7.96
C ASP A 14 -28.08 -4.14 9.39
N ILE A 15 -27.21 -3.62 10.26
CA ILE A 15 -27.17 -4.00 11.68
C ILE A 15 -28.50 -3.65 12.35
N TRP A 16 -29.04 -2.45 12.10
CA TRP A 16 -30.32 -2.03 12.67
C TRP A 16 -31.46 -2.94 12.23
N LYS A 17 -31.49 -3.35 10.95
CA LYS A 17 -32.49 -4.27 10.42
C LYS A 17 -32.44 -5.64 11.11
N GLU A 18 -31.25 -6.12 11.48
CA GLU A 18 -31.05 -7.42 12.13
C GLU A 18 -31.29 -7.36 13.64
N ALA A 19 -30.74 -6.36 14.32
CA ALA A 19 -30.82 -6.21 15.78
C ALA A 19 -32.14 -5.56 16.26
N GLY A 20 -32.87 -4.87 15.37
CA GLY A 20 -34.12 -4.17 15.66
C GLY A 20 -33.94 -2.81 16.34
N GLN A 21 -33.10 -2.73 17.38
CA GLN A 21 -32.81 -1.49 18.12
C GLN A 21 -31.30 -1.36 18.38
N ILE A 22 -30.81 -0.11 18.36
CA ILE A 22 -29.44 0.24 18.71
C ILE A 22 -29.50 1.27 19.85
N ASP A 23 -28.96 0.92 21.02
CA ASP A 23 -29.00 1.80 22.20
C ASP A 23 -27.89 2.85 22.19
N GLU A 24 -26.68 2.47 21.76
CA GLU A 24 -25.51 3.34 21.70
C GLU A 24 -24.69 3.05 20.43
N ILE A 25 -24.11 4.09 19.84
CA ILE A 25 -23.17 3.96 18.72
C ILE A 25 -21.82 4.52 19.13
N HIS A 26 -20.84 3.64 19.25
CA HIS A 26 -19.46 4.01 19.56
C HIS A 26 -18.65 4.09 18.27
N VAL A 27 -17.88 5.17 18.09
CA VAL A 27 -17.11 5.40 16.85
C VAL A 27 -15.69 5.82 17.16
N GLU A 28 -14.71 5.07 16.64
CA GLU A 28 -13.33 5.53 16.55
C GLU A 28 -13.11 6.29 15.24
N LEU A 29 -12.68 7.55 15.34
CA LEU A 29 -12.49 8.43 14.19
C LEU A 29 -11.01 8.48 13.80
N GLY A 30 -10.71 8.08 12.56
CA GLY A 30 -9.36 8.14 12.02
C GLY A 30 -8.89 9.58 11.78
N ARG A 31 -7.78 9.98 12.42
CA ARG A 31 -7.14 11.30 12.27
C ARG A 31 -6.70 11.61 10.83
N GLU A 32 -6.59 10.59 9.98
CA GLU A 32 -6.07 10.68 8.61
C GLU A 32 -7.16 10.86 7.53
N MET A 33 -8.45 10.76 7.86
CA MET A 33 -9.53 10.65 6.86
C MET A 33 -9.72 11.91 5.97
N LYS A 34 -9.14 13.05 6.34
CA LYS A 34 -9.21 14.31 5.58
C LYS A 34 -7.93 14.60 4.77
N GLN A 35 -6.83 13.88 5.03
CA GLN A 35 -5.54 14.20 4.42
C GLN A 35 -5.54 13.88 2.93
N THR A 36 -5.00 14.80 2.13
CA THR A 36 -4.79 14.56 0.69
C THR A 36 -3.85 13.38 0.48
N ALA A 37 -3.82 12.81 -0.73
CA ALA A 37 -2.87 11.74 -1.05
C ALA A 37 -1.41 12.16 -0.78
N GLU A 38 -1.08 13.43 -1.04
CA GLU A 38 0.24 14.01 -0.80
C GLU A 38 0.56 14.19 0.70
N GLN A 39 -0.39 14.70 1.50
CA GLN A 39 -0.22 14.82 2.95
C GLN A 39 -0.05 13.44 3.62
N ARG A 40 -0.82 12.44 3.18
CA ARG A 40 -0.65 11.04 3.61
C ARG A 40 0.71 10.49 3.20
N ALA A 41 1.19 10.80 2.00
CA ALA A 41 2.52 10.39 1.55
C ALA A 41 3.62 11.00 2.44
N HIS A 42 3.56 12.30 2.75
CA HIS A 42 4.54 12.96 3.62
C HIS A 42 4.54 12.39 5.06
N LEU A 43 3.36 12.13 5.63
CA LEU A 43 3.26 11.48 6.95
C LEU A 43 3.77 10.05 6.92
N THR A 44 3.43 9.30 5.87
CA THR A 44 3.95 7.95 5.65
C THR A 44 5.47 7.97 5.55
N GLU A 45 6.04 8.95 4.84
CA GLU A 45 7.48 9.11 4.74
C GLU A 45 8.11 9.41 6.10
N LYS A 46 7.52 10.28 6.91
CA LYS A 46 7.99 10.56 8.28
C LYS A 46 7.94 9.31 9.16
N VAL A 47 6.84 8.54 9.10
CA VAL A 47 6.72 7.26 9.81
C VAL A 47 7.78 6.27 9.31
N LEU A 48 7.99 6.18 8.01
CA LEU A 48 8.98 5.29 7.40
C LEU A 48 10.42 5.68 7.77
N ARG A 49 10.74 6.97 7.87
CA ARG A 49 12.04 7.45 8.36
C ARG A 49 12.26 7.06 9.83
N ASN A 50 11.23 7.20 10.66
CA ASN A 50 11.29 6.76 12.06
C ASN A 50 11.46 5.23 12.17
N GLU A 51 10.73 4.46 11.35
CA GLU A 51 10.89 3.00 11.28
C GLU A 51 12.28 2.60 10.81
N ASN A 52 12.83 3.23 9.76
CA ASN A 52 14.18 2.97 9.26
C ASN A 52 15.23 3.26 10.35
N THR A 53 15.04 4.33 11.10
CA THR A 53 15.91 4.67 12.24
C THR A 53 15.86 3.55 13.27
N ASN A 54 14.66 3.11 13.67
CA ASN A 54 14.49 1.99 14.60
C ASN A 54 15.11 0.69 14.09
N LEU A 55 15.03 0.40 12.78
CA LEU A 55 15.63 -0.81 12.19
C LEU A 55 17.15 -0.75 12.16
N ARG A 56 17.71 0.41 11.79
CA ARG A 56 19.15 0.63 11.84
C ARG A 56 19.70 0.44 13.25
N ILE A 57 18.99 0.97 14.24
CA ILE A 57 19.34 0.82 15.66
C ILE A 57 19.29 -0.65 16.08
N LYS A 58 18.26 -1.40 15.68
CA LYS A 58 18.19 -2.84 15.92
C LYS A 58 19.35 -3.60 15.27
N SER A 59 19.73 -3.23 14.04
CA SER A 59 20.89 -3.81 13.35
C SER A 59 22.17 -3.54 14.13
N LEU A 60 22.37 -2.30 14.57
CA LEU A 60 23.55 -1.92 15.35
C LEU A 60 23.62 -2.69 16.67
N LEU A 61 22.50 -2.84 17.39
CA LEU A 61 22.44 -3.67 18.59
C LEU A 61 22.71 -5.15 18.28
N MET A 62 22.29 -5.65 17.12
CA MET A 62 22.51 -7.03 16.71
C MET A 62 23.99 -7.29 16.38
N GLU A 63 24.67 -6.33 15.76
CA GLU A 63 26.13 -6.35 15.57
C GLU A 63 26.86 -6.30 16.92
N LEU A 64 26.47 -5.38 17.82
CA LEU A 64 27.04 -5.27 19.16
C LEU A 64 26.84 -6.54 20.01
N LYS A 65 25.76 -7.30 19.78
CA LYS A 65 25.56 -8.61 20.43
C LYS A 65 26.56 -9.66 19.94
N ASN A 66 27.01 -9.56 18.70
CA ASN A 66 27.93 -10.53 18.10
C ASN A 66 29.41 -10.21 18.42
N ASP A 67 29.68 -9.08 19.07
CA ASP A 67 31.00 -8.68 19.53
C ASP A 67 31.36 -9.40 20.84
N ALA A 68 32.53 -10.05 20.89
CA ALA A 68 32.98 -10.86 22.02
C ALA A 68 33.23 -10.04 23.30
N ASP A 69 33.47 -8.73 23.17
CA ASP A 69 33.77 -7.83 24.28
C ASP A 69 32.51 -7.18 24.91
N MET A 70 31.33 -7.37 24.29
CA MET A 70 30.06 -6.76 24.70
C MET A 70 29.10 -7.81 25.30
N LYS A 71 29.02 -7.87 26.63
CA LYS A 71 28.04 -8.72 27.35
C LYS A 71 26.69 -8.00 27.53
N ASP A 72 25.60 -8.76 27.52
CA ASP A 72 24.21 -8.32 27.82
C ASP A 72 23.50 -7.41 26.80
N VAL A 73 23.93 -7.40 25.53
CA VAL A 73 23.20 -6.73 24.46
C VAL A 73 21.97 -7.55 24.05
N ARG A 74 20.79 -6.92 24.13
CA ARG A 74 19.48 -7.49 23.78
C ARG A 74 18.87 -6.68 22.63
N PRO A 75 19.14 -7.04 21.37
CA PRO A 75 18.75 -6.27 20.18
C PRO A 75 17.24 -6.01 20.07
N TYR A 76 16.43 -6.92 20.61
CA TYR A 76 14.97 -6.82 20.59
C TYR A 76 14.38 -6.10 21.82
N SER A 77 15.20 -5.63 22.76
CA SER A 77 14.74 -4.86 23.92
C SER A 77 14.27 -3.45 23.48
N PRO A 78 12.98 -3.09 23.64
CA PRO A 78 12.48 -1.76 23.29
C PRO A 78 13.25 -0.65 24.02
N MET A 79 13.70 -0.95 25.23
CA MET A 79 14.46 -0.06 26.10
C MET A 79 15.87 0.22 25.55
N GLN A 80 16.63 -0.81 25.12
CA GLN A 80 17.96 -0.60 24.52
C GLN A 80 17.89 0.07 23.15
N GLN A 81 16.86 -0.24 22.36
CA GLN A 81 16.59 0.45 21.09
C GLN A 81 16.32 1.95 21.31
N GLU A 82 15.49 2.29 22.31
CA GLU A 82 15.19 3.70 22.62
C GLU A 82 16.42 4.43 23.17
N ILE A 83 17.25 3.80 24.02
CA ILE A 83 18.53 4.38 24.49
C ILE A 83 19.43 4.76 23.31
N LEU A 84 19.66 3.83 22.38
CA LEU A 84 20.55 4.04 21.25
C LEU A 84 19.96 5.05 20.25
N ARG A 85 18.63 5.06 20.10
CA ARG A 85 17.90 6.09 19.33
C ARG A 85 18.13 7.48 19.88
N ILE A 86 17.92 7.63 21.18
CA ILE A 86 18.08 8.90 21.89
C ILE A 86 19.54 9.37 21.81
N TYR A 87 20.49 8.43 21.93
CA TYR A 87 21.90 8.71 21.77
C TYR A 87 22.24 9.22 20.36
N GLU A 88 21.78 8.58 19.30
CA GLU A 88 22.05 9.03 17.93
C GLU A 88 21.34 10.36 17.60
N GLU A 89 20.08 10.52 18.00
CA GLU A 89 19.31 11.76 17.80
C GLU A 89 19.93 12.95 18.56
N GLY A 90 20.52 12.71 19.74
CA GLY A 90 21.23 13.73 20.54
C GLY A 90 22.68 13.98 20.13
N ALA A 91 23.43 12.93 19.76
CA ALA A 91 24.84 13.01 19.37
C ALA A 91 25.04 13.66 17.99
N LEU A 92 24.14 13.42 17.03
CA LEU A 92 24.14 14.05 15.70
C LEU A 92 24.01 15.58 15.74
N GLN A 93 23.61 16.15 16.87
CA GLN A 93 23.51 17.61 17.02
C GLN A 93 24.72 18.27 17.70
N THR A 94 25.65 17.53 18.35
CA THR A 94 26.63 18.26 19.20
C THR A 94 27.95 17.58 19.64
N LEU A 95 28.28 16.31 19.34
CA LEU A 95 29.48 15.69 19.96
C LEU A 95 30.45 14.99 18.98
N SER A 96 31.75 15.16 19.22
CA SER A 96 32.87 14.46 18.55
C SER A 96 33.24 13.16 19.29
N LYS A 97 33.96 12.25 18.61
CA LYS A 97 34.47 10.97 19.18
C LYS A 97 35.43 11.15 20.36
N ASP A 98 35.97 12.35 20.56
CA ASP A 98 36.98 12.66 21.59
C ASP A 98 36.38 13.23 22.89
N ASP A 99 35.05 13.31 23.00
CA ASP A 99 34.39 13.92 24.15
C ASP A 99 34.35 12.98 25.37
N ALA A 100 34.74 13.48 26.55
CA ALA A 100 34.79 12.68 27.79
C ALA A 100 33.43 12.06 28.17
N ALA A 101 32.33 12.69 27.73
CA ALA A 101 30.96 12.22 27.89
C ALA A 101 30.67 10.92 27.12
N PHE A 102 31.40 10.61 26.04
CA PHE A 102 31.26 9.37 25.26
C PHE A 102 31.47 8.12 26.14
N THR A 103 32.47 8.19 27.01
CA THR A 103 32.91 7.05 27.84
C THR A 103 31.99 6.82 29.05
N GLU A 104 31.36 7.87 29.59
CA GLU A 104 30.37 7.75 30.68
C GLU A 104 29.02 7.22 30.19
N ILE A 105 28.61 7.59 28.97
CA ILE A 105 27.36 7.10 28.35
C ILE A 105 27.44 5.59 28.02
N MET A 106 28.62 5.13 27.59
CA MET A 106 28.94 3.70 27.42
C MET A 106 28.92 2.88 28.72
N LYS A 107 29.01 3.51 29.89
CA LYS A 107 28.85 2.81 31.18
C LYS A 107 27.38 2.61 31.55
N ILE A 108 26.48 3.50 31.10
CA ILE A 108 25.03 3.41 31.35
C ILE A 108 24.37 2.32 30.49
N SER A 109 24.88 2.05 29.28
CA SER A 109 24.42 0.92 28.46
C SER A 109 24.66 -0.46 29.11
N LYS A 110 25.51 -0.52 30.13
CA LYS A 110 25.87 -1.73 30.90
C LYS A 110 25.06 -1.92 32.19
N MET A 111 24.14 -1.01 32.53
CA MET A 111 23.28 -1.16 33.72
C MET A 111 22.11 -2.12 33.43
N ALA A 112 21.81 -3.00 34.38
CA ALA A 112 20.66 -3.89 34.30
C ALA A 112 19.33 -3.08 34.35
N GLN A 113 18.59 -3.11 33.24
CA GLN A 113 17.17 -2.72 33.07
C GLN A 113 16.73 -1.39 33.74
N PRO A 114 17.03 -0.22 33.15
CA PRO A 114 16.38 1.05 33.53
C PRO A 114 14.88 1.09 33.15
N SER A 115 14.05 1.64 34.03
CA SER A 115 12.62 1.85 33.81
C SER A 115 12.32 2.88 32.70
N ALA A 116 11.11 2.82 32.13
CA ALA A 116 10.65 3.78 31.11
C ALA A 116 10.70 5.25 31.60
N SER A 117 10.58 5.47 32.91
CA SER A 117 10.70 6.80 33.52
C SER A 117 12.14 7.31 33.47
N GLU A 118 13.12 6.45 33.78
CA GLU A 118 14.54 6.82 33.78
C GLU A 118 15.05 7.16 32.37
N LEU A 119 14.60 6.41 31.35
CA LEU A 119 14.88 6.75 29.95
C LEU A 119 14.34 8.11 29.55
N GLN A 120 13.13 8.43 30.02
CA GLN A 120 12.50 9.72 29.73
C GLN A 120 13.23 10.88 30.42
N ARG A 121 13.70 10.69 31.66
CA ARG A 121 14.55 11.66 32.37
C ARG A 121 15.84 11.94 31.59
N TYR A 122 16.48 10.87 31.11
CA TYR A 122 17.71 10.96 30.31
C TYR A 122 17.52 11.72 28.99
N ARG A 123 16.43 11.44 28.27
CA ARG A 123 16.10 12.16 27.03
C ARG A 123 15.89 13.65 27.24
N LEU A 124 15.17 14.03 28.30
CA LEU A 124 14.92 15.43 28.65
C LEU A 124 16.20 16.15 29.06
N TRP A 125 17.07 15.46 29.81
CA TRP A 125 18.39 15.97 30.21
C TRP A 125 19.29 16.32 29.02
N LEU A 126 19.33 15.45 28.00
CA LEU A 126 20.06 15.70 26.74
C LEU A 126 19.45 16.86 25.94
N GLU A 127 18.14 16.89 25.77
CA GLU A 127 17.44 17.97 25.04
C GLU A 127 17.68 19.35 25.68
N GLN A 128 17.80 19.37 27.02
CA GLN A 128 18.07 20.56 27.80
C GLN A 128 19.55 20.96 27.89
N LYS A 129 20.43 20.30 27.12
CA LYS A 129 21.89 20.48 27.20
C LYS A 129 22.38 20.43 28.67
N TYR A 130 21.83 19.50 29.43
CA TYR A 130 22.21 19.20 30.81
C TYR A 130 21.87 20.31 31.82
N ARG A 131 21.02 21.28 31.49
CA ARG A 131 20.67 22.40 32.39
C ARG A 131 19.20 22.37 32.79
N SER A 132 18.89 22.80 34.00
CA SER A 132 17.50 23.00 34.41
C SER A 132 16.92 24.23 33.70
N PRO A 133 15.72 24.16 33.11
CA PRO A 133 15.16 25.26 32.35
C PRO A 133 14.76 26.44 33.26
N TYR A 134 14.49 26.19 34.55
CA TYR A 134 14.01 27.21 35.49
C TYR A 134 15.12 27.89 36.30
N THR A 135 16.21 27.19 36.56
CA THR A 135 17.33 27.70 37.39
C THR A 135 18.61 27.92 36.58
N GLY A 136 18.69 27.37 35.35
CA GLY A 136 19.90 27.38 34.53
C GLY A 136 21.04 26.52 35.06
N LYS A 137 20.89 25.92 36.25
CA LYS A 137 21.94 25.14 36.89
C LYS A 137 22.21 23.83 36.13
N PRO A 138 23.47 23.37 36.08
CA PRO A 138 23.81 22.09 35.50
C PRO A 138 23.19 20.95 36.34
N ILE A 139 22.53 20.03 35.65
CA ILE A 139 21.96 18.80 36.19
C ILE A 139 23.04 17.72 36.09
N SER A 140 23.54 17.27 37.24
CA SER A 140 24.52 16.18 37.26
C SER A 140 23.89 14.84 36.91
N LEU A 141 24.53 14.09 36.00
CA LEU A 141 24.07 12.77 35.57
C LEU A 141 23.96 11.78 36.74
N SER A 142 24.84 11.86 37.74
CA SER A 142 24.80 10.99 38.92
C SER A 142 23.59 11.24 39.82
N LYS A 143 23.00 12.45 39.75
CA LYS A 143 21.81 12.84 40.52
C LYS A 143 20.50 12.77 39.71
N LEU A 144 20.57 12.70 38.37
CA LEU A 144 19.41 12.70 37.46
C LEU A 144 18.36 11.62 37.76
N PHE A 145 18.82 10.44 38.17
CA PHE A 145 17.96 9.29 38.46
C PHE A 145 17.47 9.24 39.92
N THR A 146 17.86 10.21 40.74
CA THR A 146 17.46 10.30 42.15
C THR A 146 16.15 11.10 42.30
N SER A 147 15.63 11.18 43.52
CA SER A 147 14.47 12.03 43.85
C SER A 147 14.76 13.53 43.76
N ALA A 148 16.03 13.93 43.61
CA ALA A 148 16.43 15.34 43.50
C ALA A 148 15.90 16.03 42.24
N TYR A 149 15.60 15.26 41.18
CA TYR A 149 15.06 15.76 39.93
C TYR A 149 13.78 15.02 39.54
N GLN A 150 12.85 15.75 38.94
CA GLN A 150 11.56 15.24 38.52
C GLN A 150 11.21 15.70 37.10
N ILE A 151 10.42 14.88 36.42
CA ILE A 151 9.83 15.26 35.14
C ILE A 151 8.65 16.19 35.44
N GLU A 152 8.74 17.39 34.89
CA GLU A 152 7.80 18.49 35.06
C GLU A 152 6.97 18.64 33.77
N HIS A 153 5.71 19.06 33.93
CA HIS A 153 4.79 19.35 32.83
C HIS A 153 4.67 20.86 32.62
N ILE A 154 5.31 21.36 31.56
CA ILE A 154 5.43 22.79 31.21
C ILE A 154 4.09 23.50 31.39
N ILE A 155 3.06 22.95 30.73
CA ILE A 155 1.66 23.25 30.99
C ILE A 155 1.16 22.22 32.00
N PRO A 156 0.79 22.64 33.23
CA PRO A 156 0.34 21.73 34.28
C PRO A 156 -0.85 20.90 33.82
N LYS A 157 -0.82 19.61 34.16
CA LYS A 157 -1.93 18.68 33.89
C LYS A 157 -3.27 19.20 34.43
N LYS A 158 -3.25 19.90 35.57
CA LYS A 158 -4.43 20.54 36.20
C LYS A 158 -5.11 21.56 35.27
N ARG A 159 -4.36 22.22 34.38
CA ARG A 159 -4.88 23.22 33.43
C ARG A 159 -5.09 22.65 32.02
N TYR A 160 -4.27 21.68 31.59
CA TYR A 160 -4.37 21.07 30.27
C TYR A 160 -3.71 19.68 30.23
N PHE A 161 -4.45 18.65 29.81
CA PHE A 161 -3.93 17.28 29.69
C PHE A 161 -3.13 17.08 28.40
N ASP A 162 -1.82 17.35 28.47
CA ASP A 162 -0.87 17.03 27.42
C ASP A 162 0.33 16.25 27.99
N ASP A 163 0.29 14.92 27.84
CA ASP A 163 1.39 14.03 28.24
C ASP A 163 2.40 13.79 27.11
N SER A 164 2.35 14.58 26.03
CA SER A 164 3.35 14.48 24.96
C SER A 164 4.73 14.91 25.45
N PHE A 165 5.77 14.35 24.84
CA PHE A 165 7.16 14.70 25.14
C PHE A 165 7.43 16.21 24.98
N SER A 166 6.69 16.89 24.10
CA SER A 166 6.80 18.33 23.86
C SER A 166 6.34 19.20 25.04
N ASN A 167 5.58 18.65 25.99
CA ASN A 167 5.10 19.33 27.20
C ASN A 167 5.88 18.93 28.46
N LYS A 168 7.04 18.28 28.32
CA LYS A 168 7.81 17.77 29.47
C LYS A 168 9.21 18.35 29.50
N VAL A 169 9.70 18.63 30.70
CA VAL A 169 11.10 18.99 31.01
C VAL A 169 11.55 18.27 32.28
N ILE A 170 12.85 18.25 32.56
CA ILE A 170 13.42 17.78 33.82
C ILE A 170 13.94 18.98 34.62
N CYS A 171 13.50 19.12 35.87
CA CYS A 171 13.98 20.15 36.79
C CYS A 171 14.06 19.61 38.23
N GLU A 172 14.59 20.42 39.13
CA GLU A 172 14.71 20.12 40.56
C GLU A 172 13.33 19.83 41.16
N ALA A 173 13.23 18.81 42.01
CA ALA A 173 11.95 18.34 42.55
C ALA A 173 11.21 19.42 43.35
N GLU A 174 11.93 20.20 44.15
CA GLU A 174 11.37 21.29 44.95
C GLU A 174 10.94 22.48 44.09
N VAL A 175 11.64 22.73 42.96
CA VAL A 175 11.25 23.76 41.97
C VAL A 175 9.95 23.34 41.27
N ASN A 176 9.85 22.07 40.84
CA ASN A 176 8.62 21.49 40.30
C ASN A 176 7.46 21.60 41.31
N GLY A 177 7.73 21.29 42.58
CA GLY A 177 6.76 21.42 43.67
C GLY A 177 6.25 22.85 43.87
N LYS A 178 7.15 23.85 43.82
CA LYS A 178 6.77 25.27 43.98
C LYS A 178 5.98 25.81 42.77
N LYS A 179 6.27 25.33 41.55
CA LYS A 179 5.50 25.68 40.34
C LYS A 179 4.04 25.23 40.43
N ASP A 180 3.80 24.05 41.01
CA ASP A 180 2.49 23.40 41.16
C ASP A 180 1.61 23.50 39.89
N SER A 181 0.65 24.42 39.90
CA SER A 181 -0.41 24.56 38.89
C SER A 181 -0.24 25.78 37.99
N MET A 182 0.90 26.48 38.07
CA MET A 182 1.24 27.62 37.21
C MET A 182 1.86 27.15 35.88
N LEU A 183 1.67 27.92 34.81
CA LEU A 183 2.43 27.76 33.58
C LEU A 183 3.92 27.99 33.84
N ALA A 184 4.79 27.38 33.02
CA ALA A 184 6.23 27.56 33.15
C ALA A 184 6.68 29.02 33.16
N TYR A 185 6.06 29.86 32.32
CA TYR A 185 6.40 31.27 32.21
C TYR A 185 5.71 32.15 33.27
N GLU A 186 4.47 31.81 33.66
CA GLU A 186 3.77 32.39 34.81
C GLU A 186 4.60 32.21 36.10
N PHE A 187 5.12 31.00 36.33
CA PHE A 187 5.99 30.71 37.46
C PHE A 187 7.26 31.57 37.50
N ILE A 188 7.88 31.83 36.33
CA ILE A 188 9.07 32.67 36.24
C ILE A 188 8.74 34.15 36.51
N LYS A 189 7.56 34.63 36.10
CA LYS A 189 7.12 35.99 36.41
C LYS A 189 6.85 36.18 37.90
N ASP A 190 6.23 35.20 38.54
CA ASP A 190 5.80 35.30 39.94
C ASP A 190 6.93 34.99 40.94
N CYS A 191 7.85 34.10 40.59
CA CYS A 191 8.91 33.62 41.49
C CYS A 191 10.34 33.89 40.98
N GLY A 192 10.50 34.69 39.93
CA GLY A 192 11.82 35.02 39.37
C GLY A 192 12.71 35.72 40.41
N GLY A 193 13.92 35.19 40.63
CA GLY A 193 14.85 35.67 41.65
C GLY A 193 14.68 35.03 43.04
N ASP A 194 13.63 34.23 43.27
CA ASP A 194 13.45 33.51 44.53
C ASP A 194 14.51 32.44 44.72
N VAL A 195 14.95 32.26 45.97
CA VAL A 195 15.82 31.17 46.38
C VAL A 195 14.97 30.03 46.95
N ILE A 196 15.14 28.84 46.40
CA ILE A 196 14.50 27.60 46.85
C ILE A 196 15.57 26.68 47.43
N HIS A 197 15.38 26.26 48.67
CA HIS A 197 16.24 25.27 49.29
C HIS A 197 15.88 23.86 48.78
N CYS A 198 16.78 23.22 48.04
CA CYS A 198 16.63 21.82 47.63
C CYS A 198 17.40 20.91 48.57
N THR A 199 16.71 19.94 49.17
CA THR A 199 17.25 19.08 50.24
C THR A 199 18.54 18.35 49.83
N THR A 200 18.65 18.00 48.53
CA THR A 200 19.76 17.20 47.97
C THR A 200 20.74 18.01 47.11
N LEU A 201 20.37 19.24 46.75
CA LEU A 201 21.08 20.06 45.76
C LEU A 201 21.57 21.41 46.32
N GLY A 202 21.15 21.77 47.54
CA GLY A 202 21.40 23.08 48.13
C GLY A 202 20.48 24.16 47.55
N ASP A 203 20.77 25.42 47.88
CA ASP A 203 19.94 26.55 47.45
C ASP A 203 20.06 26.78 45.93
N VAL A 204 18.91 26.88 45.26
CA VAL A 204 18.81 27.21 43.83
C VAL A 204 17.99 28.47 43.64
N THR A 205 18.46 29.36 42.77
CA THR A 205 17.77 30.61 42.44
C THR A 205 16.99 30.41 41.15
N ILE A 206 15.72 30.81 41.14
CA ILE A 206 14.89 30.83 39.93
C ILE A 206 15.37 31.97 39.02
N LEU A 207 15.54 31.68 37.73
CA LEU A 207 15.98 32.66 36.75
C LEU A 207 15.03 33.85 36.67
N SER A 208 15.57 35.04 36.41
CA SER A 208 14.74 36.18 36.04
C SER A 208 14.07 35.98 34.68
N GLU A 209 13.01 36.74 34.40
CA GLU A 209 12.26 36.65 33.14
C GLU A 209 13.17 36.79 31.90
N ALA A 210 14.13 37.71 31.95
CA ALA A 210 15.07 37.95 30.85
C ALA A 210 16.03 36.76 30.64
N GLU A 211 16.56 36.20 31.72
CA GLU A 211 17.49 35.07 31.68
C GLU A 211 16.79 33.78 31.23
N TYR A 212 15.57 33.54 31.71
CA TYR A 212 14.75 32.40 31.30
C TYR A 212 14.41 32.44 29.80
N LYS A 213 14.00 33.61 29.27
CA LYS A 213 13.73 33.78 27.84
C LYS A 213 14.95 33.49 26.97
N ALA A 214 16.11 33.99 27.38
CA ALA A 214 17.37 33.75 26.68
C ALA A 214 17.72 32.26 26.67
N LEU A 215 17.66 31.61 27.84
CA LEU A 215 17.97 30.19 27.99
C LEU A 215 17.00 29.29 27.20
N VAL A 216 15.69 29.52 27.30
CA VAL A 216 14.68 28.74 26.56
C VAL A 216 14.84 28.93 25.05
N THR A 217 15.16 30.15 24.60
CA THR A 217 15.42 30.42 23.17
C THR A 217 16.67 29.69 22.68
N GLU A 218 17.71 29.58 23.51
CA GLU A 218 18.96 28.88 23.18
C GLU A 218 18.78 27.35 23.20
N LEU A 219 18.18 26.80 24.26
CA LEU A 219 18.00 25.36 24.43
C LEU A 219 17.06 24.77 23.36
N TYR A 220 16.01 25.50 22.99
CA TYR A 220 14.95 24.99 22.11
C TYR A 220 14.86 25.71 20.77
N ALA A 221 15.97 26.27 20.27
CA ALA A 221 16.03 26.96 18.97
C ALA A 221 15.46 26.11 17.82
N ASN A 222 15.73 24.79 17.84
CA ASN A 222 15.27 23.83 16.84
C ASN A 222 13.95 23.12 17.19
N ASN A 223 13.38 23.39 18.38
CA ASN A 223 12.11 22.79 18.84
C ASN A 223 11.07 23.87 19.13
N LYS A 224 10.56 24.48 18.06
CA LYS A 224 9.59 25.58 18.12
C LYS A 224 8.37 25.26 18.97
N SER A 225 7.83 24.04 18.88
CA SER A 225 6.64 23.64 19.65
C SER A 225 6.86 23.62 21.15
N LYS A 226 8.04 23.20 21.63
CA LYS A 226 8.36 23.17 23.07
C LYS A 226 8.73 24.57 23.58
N LYS A 227 9.49 25.32 22.76
CA LYS A 227 9.80 26.73 23.02
C LYS A 227 8.54 27.57 23.24
N ASP A 228 7.56 27.45 22.33
CA ASP A 228 6.32 28.22 22.40
C ASP A 228 5.50 27.88 23.66
N LYS A 229 5.54 26.63 24.15
CA LYS A 229 4.89 26.22 25.42
C LYS A 229 5.60 26.78 26.65
N LEU A 230 6.93 26.76 26.66
CA LEU A 230 7.74 27.26 27.79
C LEU A 230 7.65 28.78 27.98
N LEU A 231 7.31 29.52 26.92
CA LEU A 231 7.13 30.98 26.91
C LEU A 231 5.65 31.41 26.82
N MET A 232 4.73 30.46 27.03
CA MET A 232 3.29 30.71 26.91
C MET A 232 2.78 31.50 28.12
N GLU A 233 2.13 32.65 27.87
CA GLU A 233 1.54 33.49 28.92
C GLU A 233 0.15 33.00 29.35
N ASP A 234 -0.67 32.57 28.38
CA ASP A 234 -2.02 32.06 28.60
C ASP A 234 -2.25 30.81 27.75
N ILE A 235 -3.10 29.90 28.24
CA ILE A 235 -3.55 28.74 27.47
C ILE A 235 -4.63 29.23 26.49
N PRO A 236 -4.41 29.21 25.16
CA PRO A 236 -5.42 29.70 24.23
C PRO A 236 -6.68 28.80 24.25
N GLN A 237 -7.87 29.40 24.25
CA GLN A 237 -9.15 28.66 24.18
C GLN A 237 -9.28 27.79 22.92
N ASP A 238 -8.56 28.17 21.85
CA ASP A 238 -8.42 27.37 20.64
C ASP A 238 -7.57 26.10 20.81
N PHE A 239 -6.72 25.99 21.85
CA PHE A 239 -5.89 24.80 22.12
C PHE A 239 -6.66 23.67 22.79
N ILE A 240 -7.59 23.99 23.69
CA ILE A 240 -8.54 23.04 24.31
C ILE A 240 -9.46 22.47 23.23
N ASN A 241 -9.94 23.34 22.34
CA ASN A 241 -10.76 22.94 21.21
C ASN A 241 -9.94 22.16 20.16
N ARG A 242 -8.65 22.46 19.93
CA ARG A 242 -7.85 21.87 18.85
C ARG A 242 -7.70 20.35 18.91
N GLN A 243 -7.66 19.74 20.09
CA GLN A 243 -7.57 18.28 20.20
C GLN A 243 -8.87 17.58 19.78
N LEU A 244 -10.01 18.25 19.89
CA LEU A 244 -11.31 17.82 19.36
C LEU A 244 -11.49 18.17 17.86
N ASN A 245 -10.54 18.90 17.26
CA ASN A 245 -10.73 19.54 15.95
C ASN A 245 -10.01 18.89 14.79
N ASP A 246 -9.02 18.05 15.04
CA ASP A 246 -8.19 17.47 13.97
C ASP A 246 -8.87 16.34 13.19
N SER A 247 -10.21 16.28 13.20
CA SER A 247 -11.04 15.47 12.29
C SER A 247 -12.37 16.14 11.89
N ARG A 248 -12.50 17.45 12.15
CA ARG A 248 -13.76 18.18 12.38
C ARG A 248 -14.91 18.02 11.39
N TYR A 249 -14.70 17.97 10.07
CA TYR A 249 -15.83 17.95 9.15
C TYR A 249 -16.44 16.54 9.02
N ILE A 250 -15.63 15.53 8.68
CA ILE A 250 -16.13 14.15 8.48
C ILE A 250 -16.65 13.59 9.80
N SER A 251 -15.89 13.79 10.87
CA SER A 251 -16.29 13.35 12.19
C SER A 251 -17.60 14.01 12.60
N ARG A 252 -17.75 15.32 12.42
CA ARG A 252 -19.01 15.99 12.71
C ARG A 252 -20.15 15.48 11.83
N VAL A 253 -19.94 15.31 10.52
CA VAL A 253 -20.97 14.80 9.61
C VAL A 253 -21.39 13.38 9.99
N VAL A 254 -20.45 12.47 10.22
CA VAL A 254 -20.74 11.09 10.66
C VAL A 254 -21.44 11.09 12.02
N MET A 255 -20.94 11.86 13.00
CA MET A 255 -21.55 11.96 14.33
C MET A 255 -22.97 12.52 14.24
N THR A 256 -23.22 13.56 13.45
CA THR A 256 -24.56 14.13 13.23
C THR A 256 -25.49 13.11 12.56
N LEU A 257 -25.03 12.41 11.52
CA LEU A 257 -25.85 11.42 10.82
C LEU A 257 -26.19 10.22 11.72
N LEU A 258 -25.21 9.73 12.51
CA LEU A 258 -25.43 8.65 13.47
C LEU A 258 -26.27 9.10 14.66
N SER A 259 -26.20 10.37 15.05
CA SER A 259 -27.04 10.93 16.12
C SER A 259 -28.51 10.80 15.80
N ASN A 260 -28.91 10.94 14.54
CA ASN A 260 -30.31 10.77 14.14
C ASN A 260 -30.85 9.35 14.38
N ILE A 261 -29.97 8.36 14.58
CA ILE A 261 -30.36 6.96 14.76
C ILE A 261 -30.62 6.64 16.24
N VAL A 262 -29.87 7.24 17.16
CA VAL A 262 -29.90 6.94 18.60
C VAL A 262 -30.40 8.09 19.47
N ARG A 263 -30.90 9.16 18.85
CA ARG A 263 -31.44 10.32 19.57
C ARG A 263 -32.76 9.97 20.24
N ILE A 264 -32.88 10.35 21.50
CA ILE A 264 -34.12 10.25 22.28
C ILE A 264 -34.92 11.56 22.24
N GLU A 265 -36.22 11.47 22.49
CA GLU A 265 -37.14 12.62 22.51
C GLU A 265 -36.72 13.63 23.60
N GLY A 266 -36.65 14.92 23.23
CA GLY A 266 -36.21 16.01 24.11
C GLY A 266 -34.72 16.34 24.08
N GLU A 267 -33.89 15.66 23.28
CA GLU A 267 -32.49 16.08 23.05
C GLU A 267 -32.38 17.15 21.95
N GLU A 268 -32.00 18.39 22.34
CA GLU A 268 -31.79 19.52 21.40
C GLU A 268 -30.34 19.64 20.87
N GLU A 269 -29.37 18.96 21.50
CA GLU A 269 -27.96 19.07 21.13
C GLU A 269 -27.68 18.53 19.71
N ALA A 270 -26.71 19.12 18.99
CA ALA A 270 -26.39 18.71 17.61
C ALA A 270 -25.84 17.27 17.49
N THR A 271 -25.25 16.74 18.57
CA THR A 271 -24.78 15.36 18.67
C THR A 271 -25.52 14.68 19.81
N SER A 272 -26.08 13.49 19.59
CA SER A 272 -26.79 12.77 20.63
C SER A 272 -25.82 12.26 21.70
N LYS A 273 -26.28 12.20 22.95
CA LYS A 273 -25.49 11.67 24.07
C LYS A 273 -25.15 10.19 23.91
N PHE A 274 -25.86 9.48 23.04
CA PHE A 274 -25.68 8.04 22.75
C PHE A 274 -24.72 7.76 21.59
N VAL A 275 -24.11 8.80 21.00
CA VAL A 275 -22.98 8.64 20.07
C VAL A 275 -21.68 8.95 20.79
N ILE A 276 -20.86 7.93 21.01
CA ILE A 276 -19.68 8.02 21.87
C ILE A 276 -18.39 7.98 21.03
N PRO A 277 -17.62 9.08 20.97
CA PRO A 277 -16.35 9.09 20.29
C PRO A 277 -15.27 8.36 21.12
N CYS A 278 -14.60 7.40 20.51
CA CYS A 278 -13.46 6.69 21.09
C CYS A 278 -12.15 7.17 20.45
N SER A 279 -11.09 7.28 21.25
CA SER A 279 -9.74 7.59 20.73
C SER A 279 -8.92 6.30 20.58
N GLY A 280 -8.04 6.26 19.58
CA GLY A 280 -7.18 5.08 19.37
C GLY A 280 -6.25 4.74 20.54
N GLY A 281 -5.88 5.75 21.34
CA GLY A 281 -5.10 5.50 22.57
C GLY A 281 -5.88 4.70 23.61
N ILE A 282 -7.20 4.94 23.73
CA ILE A 282 -8.07 4.17 24.61
C ILE A 282 -8.22 2.74 24.10
N THR A 283 -8.49 2.56 22.80
CA THR A 283 -8.68 1.22 22.23
C THR A 283 -7.42 0.37 22.37
N ASP A 284 -6.23 0.95 22.17
CA ASP A 284 -4.94 0.28 22.37
C ASP A 284 -4.70 -0.12 23.83
N LYS A 285 -5.02 0.76 24.79
CA LYS A 285 -4.92 0.44 26.23
C LYS A 285 -5.88 -0.69 26.61
N LEU A 286 -7.13 -0.66 26.13
CA LEU A 286 -8.11 -1.71 26.41
C LEU A 286 -7.73 -3.06 25.80
N LYS A 287 -7.24 -3.09 24.56
CA LYS A 287 -6.74 -4.34 23.94
C LYS A 287 -5.63 -4.99 24.77
N LYS A 288 -4.73 -4.16 25.33
CA LYS A 288 -3.65 -4.64 26.22
C LYS A 288 -4.22 -5.17 27.53
N ASP A 289 -5.05 -4.40 28.22
CA ASP A 289 -5.57 -4.76 29.55
C ASP A 289 -6.51 -5.98 29.49
N TRP A 290 -7.27 -6.13 28.40
CA TRP A 290 -8.18 -7.25 28.21
C TRP A 290 -7.53 -8.49 27.62
N GLY A 291 -6.24 -8.45 27.24
CA GLY A 291 -5.52 -9.60 26.69
C GLY A 291 -5.89 -9.95 25.25
N LEU A 292 -6.42 -9.00 24.47
CA LEU A 292 -6.81 -9.24 23.07
C LEU A 292 -5.60 -9.35 22.13
N ASN A 293 -4.43 -8.84 22.53
CA ASN A 293 -3.20 -9.05 21.76
C ASN A 293 -2.81 -10.54 21.68
N ASP A 294 -3.09 -11.31 22.73
CA ASP A 294 -2.83 -12.75 22.76
C ASP A 294 -3.86 -13.51 21.93
N VAL A 295 -5.12 -13.10 21.99
CA VAL A 295 -6.19 -13.60 21.10
C VAL A 295 -5.80 -13.38 19.64
N TRP A 296 -5.33 -12.16 19.31
CA TRP A 296 -4.87 -11.85 17.96
C TRP A 296 -3.66 -12.68 17.55
N ASN A 297 -2.70 -12.92 18.45
CA ASN A 297 -1.57 -13.82 18.21
C ASN A 297 -2.06 -15.23 17.82
N ASN A 298 -3.03 -15.76 18.55
CA ASN A 298 -3.59 -17.10 18.30
C ASN A 298 -4.30 -17.21 16.95
N ILE A 299 -4.86 -16.11 16.43
CA ILE A 299 -5.52 -16.07 15.13
C ILE A 299 -4.48 -16.05 13.98
N VAL A 300 -3.37 -15.32 14.15
CA VAL A 300 -2.42 -15.08 13.06
C VAL A 300 -1.19 -15.98 13.05
N TYR A 301 -0.82 -16.63 14.17
CA TYR A 301 0.38 -17.46 14.24
C TYR A 301 0.45 -18.59 13.19
N PRO A 302 -0.64 -19.23 12.72
CA PRO A 302 -0.53 -20.31 11.75
C PRO A 302 0.16 -19.86 10.44
N ARG A 303 0.05 -18.57 10.09
CA ARG A 303 0.76 -18.01 8.94
C ARG A 303 2.28 -17.95 9.15
N PHE A 304 2.72 -17.67 10.36
CA PHE A 304 4.14 -17.61 10.73
C PHE A 304 4.74 -19.02 10.80
N GLU A 305 4.00 -19.97 11.38
CA GLU A 305 4.40 -21.37 11.41
C GLU A 305 4.53 -21.96 10.00
N ARG A 306 3.59 -21.63 9.10
CA ARG A 306 3.71 -22.01 7.68
C ARG A 306 4.91 -21.36 7.01
N LEU A 307 5.23 -20.10 7.31
CA LEU A 307 6.41 -19.44 6.75
C LEU A 307 7.72 -20.09 7.20
N ASN A 308 7.81 -20.49 8.47
CA ASN A 308 8.94 -21.30 8.94
C ASN A 308 9.06 -22.60 8.12
N ALA A 309 7.95 -23.30 7.86
CA ALA A 309 7.96 -24.50 7.03
C ALA A 309 8.37 -24.23 5.57
N LEU A 310 7.92 -23.12 4.97
CA LEU A 310 8.25 -22.74 3.58
C LEU A 310 9.71 -22.32 3.41
N THR A 311 10.28 -21.66 4.42
CA THR A 311 11.66 -21.17 4.40
C THR A 311 12.65 -22.16 5.00
N ASN A 312 12.15 -23.22 5.64
CA ASN A 312 12.94 -24.16 6.43
C ASN A 312 13.79 -23.45 7.50
N THR A 313 13.23 -22.41 8.14
CA THR A 313 13.87 -21.66 9.23
C THR A 313 12.94 -21.52 10.43
N SER A 314 13.42 -20.86 11.47
CA SER A 314 12.62 -20.48 12.64
C SER A 314 12.48 -18.97 12.81
N ASP A 315 12.77 -18.20 11.75
CA ASP A 315 12.91 -16.75 11.84
C ASP A 315 11.55 -16.04 12.02
N PHE A 316 10.46 -16.72 11.70
CA PHE A 316 9.10 -16.19 11.81
C PHE A 316 8.44 -16.52 13.17
N GLY A 317 9.13 -17.25 14.04
CA GLY A 317 8.72 -17.46 15.43
C GLY A 317 8.94 -18.87 15.92
N GLN A 318 8.77 -19.08 17.22
CA GLN A 318 8.97 -20.38 17.87
C GLN A 318 7.97 -20.59 19.02
N TRP A 319 7.75 -21.85 19.39
CA TRP A 319 6.97 -22.19 20.57
C TRP A 319 7.79 -21.96 21.84
N GLU A 320 7.28 -21.13 22.75
CA GLU A 320 7.89 -20.83 24.04
C GLU A 320 6.94 -21.19 25.19
N ASN A 321 7.51 -21.58 26.34
CA ASN A 321 6.75 -21.75 27.57
C ASN A 321 6.85 -20.47 28.41
N LYS A 322 5.74 -19.75 28.54
CA LYS A 322 5.63 -18.56 29.40
C LYS A 322 4.66 -18.85 30.53
N GLU A 323 5.15 -18.80 31.77
CA GLU A 323 4.34 -19.00 32.97
C GLU A 323 3.52 -20.31 32.93
N GLY A 324 4.12 -21.39 32.41
CA GLY A 324 3.47 -22.70 32.28
C GLY A 324 2.50 -22.84 31.09
N LYS A 325 2.34 -21.82 30.24
CA LYS A 325 1.55 -21.87 29.02
C LYS A 325 2.44 -21.93 27.78
N ARG A 326 2.12 -22.85 26.88
CA ARG A 326 2.77 -22.97 25.57
C ARG A 326 2.20 -21.94 24.62
N VAL A 327 3.01 -20.98 24.18
CA VAL A 327 2.61 -19.84 23.33
C VAL A 327 3.55 -19.74 22.14
N PHE A 328 3.01 -19.52 20.95
CA PHE A 328 3.83 -19.25 19.77
C PHE A 328 4.27 -17.78 19.76
N GLN A 329 5.57 -17.54 19.93
CA GLN A 329 6.17 -16.23 19.89
C GLN A 329 6.51 -15.86 18.45
N THR A 330 5.65 -15.08 17.78
CA THR A 330 5.89 -14.60 16.41
C THR A 330 7.07 -13.64 16.35
N SER A 331 7.93 -13.81 15.35
CA SER A 331 9.01 -12.88 14.99
C SER A 331 8.99 -12.60 13.48
N VAL A 332 9.75 -11.60 13.04
CA VAL A 332 9.96 -11.29 11.62
C VAL A 332 11.43 -10.87 11.45
N PRO A 333 12.15 -11.38 10.43
CA PRO A 333 13.51 -10.95 10.09
C PRO A 333 13.65 -9.44 9.97
N LEU A 334 14.83 -8.89 10.29
CA LEU A 334 15.06 -7.44 10.31
C LEU A 334 14.77 -6.78 8.96
N GLU A 335 15.08 -7.46 7.86
CA GLU A 335 14.89 -7.00 6.49
C GLU A 335 13.40 -6.82 6.15
N LEU A 336 12.53 -7.61 6.80
CA LEU A 336 11.08 -7.64 6.57
C LEU A 336 10.29 -6.78 7.57
N GLN A 337 10.93 -6.23 8.61
CA GLN A 337 10.24 -5.43 9.63
C GLN A 337 9.81 -4.03 9.13
N ARG A 338 10.36 -3.55 8.00
CA ARG A 338 10.04 -2.24 7.45
C ARG A 338 8.58 -2.17 6.99
N GLY A 339 7.78 -1.25 7.54
CA GLY A 339 6.35 -1.14 7.25
C GLY A 339 5.53 -2.36 7.65
N TYR A 340 6.06 -3.25 8.49
CA TYR A 340 5.37 -4.41 9.00
C TYR A 340 4.63 -4.07 10.30
N GLN A 341 3.33 -4.39 10.33
CA GLN A 341 2.51 -4.31 11.52
C GLN A 341 1.70 -5.58 11.63
N LYS A 342 1.99 -6.42 12.64
CA LYS A 342 1.33 -7.70 12.88
C LYS A 342 -0.20 -7.61 12.89
N LYS A 343 -0.75 -6.52 13.42
CA LYS A 343 -2.19 -6.27 13.42
C LYS A 343 -2.78 -6.16 12.01
N ARG A 344 -2.06 -5.54 11.06
CA ARG A 344 -2.57 -5.17 9.74
C ARG A 344 -2.36 -6.23 8.66
N ILE A 345 -1.85 -7.42 9.01
CA ILE A 345 -1.67 -8.52 8.04
C ILE A 345 -2.97 -9.26 7.74
N ASP A 346 -3.99 -9.13 8.60
CA ASP A 346 -5.27 -9.82 8.52
C ASP A 346 -6.42 -8.81 8.71
N HIS A 347 -7.45 -8.85 7.86
CA HIS A 347 -8.57 -7.91 7.83
C HIS A 347 -9.45 -7.94 9.09
N ARG A 348 -9.48 -9.06 9.82
CA ARG A 348 -10.33 -9.26 11.01
C ARG A 348 -9.95 -8.35 12.18
N HIS A 349 -8.81 -7.65 12.12
CA HIS A 349 -8.43 -6.69 13.16
C HIS A 349 -9.40 -5.52 13.25
N HIS A 350 -10.08 -5.17 12.15
CA HIS A 350 -11.12 -4.14 12.16
C HIS A 350 -12.30 -4.54 13.04
N ALA A 351 -12.71 -5.81 12.99
CA ALA A 351 -13.75 -6.35 13.87
C ALA A 351 -13.28 -6.44 15.33
N MET A 352 -12.01 -6.79 15.55
CA MET A 352 -11.42 -6.76 16.90
C MET A 352 -11.43 -5.35 17.49
N ASP A 353 -11.05 -4.32 16.72
CA ASP A 353 -11.13 -2.93 17.18
C ASP A 353 -12.59 -2.53 17.44
N ALA A 354 -13.52 -2.87 16.54
CA ALA A 354 -14.95 -2.58 16.70
C ALA A 354 -15.53 -3.23 17.96
N LEU A 355 -15.16 -4.48 18.27
CA LEU A 355 -15.53 -5.17 19.51
C LEU A 355 -15.05 -4.39 20.74
N VAL A 356 -13.80 -3.91 20.72
CA VAL A 356 -13.24 -3.12 21.82
C VAL A 356 -13.96 -1.80 21.99
N ILE A 357 -14.21 -1.11 20.88
CA ILE A 357 -14.92 0.16 20.84
C ILE A 357 -16.33 -0.02 21.42
N ALA A 358 -17.07 -1.05 21.00
CA ALA A 358 -18.41 -1.34 21.51
C ALA A 358 -18.41 -1.65 23.02
N CYS A 359 -17.39 -2.34 23.54
CA CYS A 359 -17.30 -2.66 24.96
C CYS A 359 -16.74 -1.51 25.83
N ALA A 360 -16.23 -0.44 25.22
CA ALA A 360 -15.66 0.70 25.94
C ALA A 360 -16.78 1.58 26.52
N SER A 361 -17.26 1.26 27.72
CA SER A 361 -18.31 2.07 28.37
C SER A 361 -17.90 3.52 28.61
N ARG A 362 -18.88 4.42 28.69
CA ARG A 362 -18.67 5.84 29.04
C ARG A 362 -17.84 6.02 30.33
N LYS A 363 -18.06 5.16 31.33
CA LYS A 363 -17.31 5.19 32.60
C LYS A 363 -15.82 4.88 32.37
N ILE A 364 -15.51 3.89 31.54
CA ILE A 364 -14.14 3.52 31.19
C ILE A 364 -13.47 4.65 30.40
N ILE A 365 -14.18 5.22 29.41
CA ILE A 365 -13.67 6.32 28.58
C ILE A 365 -13.39 7.55 29.45
N ASN A 366 -14.33 7.95 30.30
CA ASN A 366 -14.16 9.08 31.21
C ASN A 366 -13.03 8.83 32.20
N TYR A 367 -12.93 7.61 32.76
CA TYR A 367 -11.82 7.24 33.64
C TYR A 367 -10.46 7.35 32.94
N LEU A 368 -10.35 6.85 31.70
CA LEU A 368 -9.11 6.90 30.93
C LEU A 368 -8.74 8.32 30.48
N ASN A 369 -9.73 9.15 30.14
CA ASN A 369 -9.51 10.56 29.78
C ASN A 369 -9.17 11.42 31.01
N ASN A 370 -9.72 11.08 32.19
CA ASN A 370 -9.63 11.88 33.41
C ASN A 370 -8.77 11.20 34.49
N GLN A 371 -7.72 10.45 34.13
CA GLN A 371 -6.80 9.80 35.08
C GLN A 371 -5.98 10.78 35.96
N GLU A 372 -6.22 12.08 35.84
CA GLU A 372 -5.56 13.15 36.62
C GLU A 372 -6.62 14.20 36.99
N ALA A 373 -7.81 13.74 37.40
CA ALA A 373 -8.90 14.63 37.81
C ALA A 373 -8.55 15.36 39.12
N ASN A 374 -9.04 16.59 39.28
CA ASN A 374 -8.84 17.42 40.49
C ASN A 374 -9.40 16.81 41.80
N ASP A 375 -10.10 15.67 41.75
CA ASP A 375 -10.67 14.97 42.90
C ASP A 375 -10.07 13.54 43.03
N PRO A 376 -9.03 13.37 43.87
CA PRO A 376 -8.38 12.08 44.09
C PRO A 376 -9.32 10.99 44.59
N THR A 377 -10.38 11.36 45.32
CA THR A 377 -11.33 10.42 45.93
C THR A 377 -12.24 9.79 44.88
N LYS A 378 -12.80 10.61 43.98
CA LYS A 378 -13.60 10.12 42.84
C LYS A 378 -12.77 9.24 41.92
N GLN A 379 -11.52 9.62 41.69
CA GLN A 379 -10.61 8.83 40.86
C GLN A 379 -10.30 7.47 41.49
N GLU A 380 -10.00 7.42 42.78
CA GLU A 380 -9.70 6.18 43.50
C GLU A 380 -10.92 5.25 43.55
N ASN A 381 -12.13 5.80 43.69
CA ASN A 381 -13.38 5.04 43.62
C ASN A 381 -13.60 4.45 42.21
N ALA A 382 -13.42 5.27 41.16
CA ALA A 382 -13.52 4.79 39.77
C ALA A 382 -12.47 3.71 39.47
N ARG A 383 -11.24 3.86 39.99
CA ARG A 383 -10.17 2.85 39.87
C ARG A 383 -10.56 1.53 40.52
N LYS A 384 -11.08 1.55 41.75
CA LYS A 384 -11.54 0.34 42.47
C LYS A 384 -12.66 -0.37 41.73
N GLN A 385 -13.58 0.38 41.15
CA GLN A 385 -14.70 -0.18 40.38
C GLN A 385 -14.25 -0.77 39.04
N LEU A 386 -13.40 -0.07 38.29
CA LEU A 386 -13.09 -0.40 36.89
C LEU A 386 -11.85 -1.26 36.71
N CYS A 387 -10.93 -1.30 37.69
CA CYS A 387 -9.65 -1.99 37.55
C CYS A 387 -9.51 -3.21 38.47
N ILE A 388 -8.68 -4.17 38.03
CA ILE A 388 -8.04 -5.22 38.82
C ILE A 388 -6.56 -4.83 38.99
N LYS A 389 -5.91 -5.26 40.08
CA LYS A 389 -4.44 -5.18 40.33
C LYS A 389 -3.74 -3.93 39.73
N SER A 390 -3.54 -2.89 40.55
CA SER A 390 -2.69 -1.73 40.23
C SER A 390 -2.83 -1.14 38.81
N ARG A 391 -4.08 -0.91 38.35
CA ARG A 391 -4.48 -0.16 37.12
C ARG A 391 -4.68 -0.96 35.81
N ILE A 392 -5.02 -2.25 35.88
CA ILE A 392 -5.48 -3.03 34.71
C ILE A 392 -7.01 -2.97 34.65
N ILE A 393 -7.59 -2.53 33.54
CA ILE A 393 -9.06 -2.44 33.40
C ILE A 393 -9.69 -3.85 33.36
N ARG A 394 -10.79 -4.03 34.10
CA ARG A 394 -11.59 -5.26 34.13
C ARG A 394 -12.10 -5.60 32.72
N LYS A 395 -12.06 -6.88 32.37
CA LYS A 395 -12.72 -7.37 31.15
C LYS A 395 -14.23 -7.10 31.24
N PRO A 396 -14.92 -6.92 30.10
CA PRO A 396 -16.37 -6.75 30.07
C PRO A 396 -17.12 -7.92 30.74
N TRP A 397 -16.65 -9.15 30.52
CA TRP A 397 -17.09 -10.37 31.20
C TRP A 397 -15.93 -11.39 31.30
N GLU A 398 -16.12 -12.48 32.06
CA GLU A 398 -15.03 -13.42 32.39
C GLU A 398 -14.44 -14.14 31.18
N THR A 399 -15.30 -14.65 30.30
CA THR A 399 -14.94 -15.40 29.07
C THR A 399 -14.66 -14.51 27.86
N PHE A 400 -14.57 -13.19 28.04
CA PHE A 400 -14.44 -12.21 26.95
C PHE A 400 -13.37 -12.57 25.91
N THR A 401 -12.21 -13.05 26.36
CA THR A 401 -11.10 -13.43 25.46
C THR A 401 -11.41 -14.69 24.64
N GLN A 402 -12.12 -15.66 25.22
CA GLN A 402 -12.50 -16.91 24.57
C GLN A 402 -13.61 -16.66 23.55
N ASP A 403 -14.58 -15.81 23.91
CA ASP A 403 -15.69 -15.44 23.04
C ASP A 403 -15.20 -14.56 21.89
N ALA A 404 -14.29 -13.61 22.16
CA ALA A 404 -13.63 -12.82 21.13
C ALA A 404 -12.84 -13.69 20.15
N TYR A 405 -12.10 -14.69 20.63
CA TYR A 405 -11.39 -15.63 19.76
C TYR A 405 -12.36 -16.39 18.83
N LYS A 406 -13.40 -17.02 19.41
CA LYS A 406 -14.40 -17.76 18.63
C LYS A 406 -15.14 -16.88 17.63
N ALA A 407 -15.52 -15.67 18.03
CA ALA A 407 -16.20 -14.73 17.15
C ALA A 407 -15.29 -14.32 15.99
N LEU A 408 -14.07 -13.84 16.28
CA LEU A 408 -13.12 -13.37 15.28
C LEU A 408 -12.70 -14.49 14.32
N ASP A 409 -12.48 -15.71 14.82
CA ASP A 409 -12.06 -16.83 13.97
C ASP A 409 -13.14 -17.22 12.94
N ASN A 410 -14.42 -17.10 13.32
CA ASN A 410 -15.56 -17.43 12.47
C ASN A 410 -16.02 -16.29 11.53
N ILE A 411 -15.37 -15.12 11.55
CA ILE A 411 -15.74 -13.99 10.68
C ILE A 411 -15.47 -14.34 9.22
N VAL A 412 -16.48 -14.13 8.37
CA VAL A 412 -16.30 -14.03 6.92
C VAL A 412 -16.14 -12.56 6.54
N VAL A 413 -15.03 -12.22 5.92
CA VAL A 413 -14.75 -10.84 5.51
C VAL A 413 -15.54 -10.52 4.25
N SER A 414 -16.47 -9.57 4.35
CA SER A 414 -17.21 -9.05 3.20
C SER A 414 -16.38 -8.02 2.41
N PHE A 415 -16.39 -8.13 1.08
CA PHE A 415 -15.69 -7.21 0.20
C PHE A 415 -16.67 -6.54 -0.74
N LYS A 416 -16.65 -5.21 -0.77
CA LYS A 416 -17.43 -4.47 -1.77
C LYS A 416 -16.92 -4.78 -3.17
N ASN A 417 -17.83 -5.28 -4.01
CA ASN A 417 -17.55 -5.56 -5.40
C ASN A 417 -17.74 -4.26 -6.24
N TYR A 418 -16.70 -3.84 -6.97
CA TYR A 418 -16.69 -2.64 -7.83
C TYR A 418 -16.73 -2.99 -9.33
N VAL A 419 -17.20 -4.18 -9.68
CA VAL A 419 -17.12 -4.73 -11.04
C VAL A 419 -18.14 -4.09 -12.00
N ARG A 420 -18.92 -3.11 -11.54
CA ARG A 420 -19.81 -2.36 -12.44
C ARG A 420 -19.02 -1.66 -13.55
N VAL A 421 -19.16 -2.17 -14.79
CA VAL A 421 -18.44 -1.69 -15.97
C VAL A 421 -19.20 -0.65 -16.79
N ILE A 422 -20.54 -0.66 -16.76
CA ILE A 422 -21.38 0.35 -17.42
C ILE A 422 -22.40 0.95 -16.45
N ASN A 423 -22.80 2.19 -16.70
CA ASN A 423 -23.89 2.89 -16.02
C ASN A 423 -24.74 3.63 -17.04
N LYS A 424 -26.04 3.79 -16.76
CA LYS A 424 -26.87 4.72 -17.55
C LYS A 424 -26.30 6.13 -17.41
N ALA A 425 -26.11 6.81 -18.53
CA ALA A 425 -25.63 8.17 -18.59
C ALA A 425 -26.81 9.12 -18.81
N THR A 426 -26.77 10.26 -18.12
CA THR A 426 -27.64 11.40 -18.40
C THR A 426 -26.74 12.54 -18.80
N ASN A 427 -26.90 13.05 -20.01
CA ASN A 427 -26.21 14.26 -20.44
C ASN A 427 -27.16 15.44 -20.30
N TYR A 428 -26.60 16.56 -19.85
CA TYR A 428 -27.30 17.84 -19.76
C TYR A 428 -26.71 18.75 -20.82
N TYR A 429 -27.57 19.40 -21.61
CA TYR A 429 -27.14 20.36 -22.61
C TYR A 429 -28.04 21.59 -22.61
N GLU A 430 -27.48 22.73 -23.01
CA GLU A 430 -28.25 23.96 -23.15
C GLU A 430 -28.95 24.00 -24.50
N ARG A 431 -30.25 24.26 -24.48
CA ARG A 431 -31.10 24.44 -25.67
C ARG A 431 -31.94 25.69 -25.47
N TYR A 432 -32.17 26.44 -26.55
CA TYR A 432 -33.20 27.46 -26.54
C TYR A 432 -34.58 26.79 -26.58
N ASN A 433 -35.40 27.06 -25.57
CA ASN A 433 -36.79 26.60 -25.55
C ASN A 433 -37.66 27.44 -26.50
N ALA A 434 -38.94 27.06 -26.66
CA ALA A 434 -39.86 27.70 -27.61
C ALA A 434 -40.00 29.22 -27.39
N ASP A 435 -39.75 29.69 -26.16
CA ASP A 435 -39.81 31.10 -25.77
C ASP A 435 -38.47 31.85 -25.97
N GLY A 436 -37.48 31.23 -26.61
CA GLY A 436 -36.17 31.84 -26.89
C GLY A 436 -35.25 32.00 -25.68
N LYS A 437 -35.53 31.33 -24.55
CA LYS A 437 -34.68 31.32 -23.35
C LYS A 437 -33.76 30.09 -23.35
N LYS A 438 -32.55 30.25 -22.82
CA LYS A 438 -31.68 29.10 -22.57
C LYS A 438 -32.26 28.25 -21.45
N ALA A 439 -32.55 26.99 -21.74
CA ALA A 439 -32.96 25.98 -20.77
C ALA A 439 -31.95 24.82 -20.80
N VAL A 440 -31.71 24.24 -19.63
CA VAL A 440 -30.94 23.00 -19.50
C VAL A 440 -31.90 21.84 -19.75
N ASP A 441 -31.68 21.10 -20.83
CA ASP A 441 -32.49 19.95 -21.23
C ASP A 441 -31.74 18.65 -20.91
N GLU A 442 -32.49 17.60 -20.58
CA GLU A 442 -31.93 16.28 -20.23
C GLU A 442 -31.95 15.36 -21.46
N GLN A 443 -30.77 15.01 -21.97
CA GLN A 443 -30.67 13.94 -22.96
C GLN A 443 -30.70 12.59 -22.26
N LYS A 444 -31.87 11.94 -22.27
CA LYS A 444 -32.06 10.54 -21.89
C LYS A 444 -32.26 9.71 -23.16
N GLY A 445 -31.35 8.79 -23.45
CA GLY A 445 -31.49 7.83 -24.54
C GLY A 445 -31.41 6.40 -23.99
N GLU A 446 -32.21 5.49 -24.55
CA GLU A 446 -32.21 4.06 -24.14
C GLU A 446 -30.83 3.39 -24.27
N ALA A 447 -29.99 3.89 -25.19
CA ALA A 447 -28.64 3.38 -25.45
C ALA A 447 -27.50 4.23 -24.84
N MET A 448 -27.79 5.22 -24.00
CA MET A 448 -26.77 6.12 -23.44
C MET A 448 -26.05 5.48 -22.24
N TRP A 449 -24.93 4.82 -22.51
CA TRP A 449 -24.13 4.10 -21.51
C TRP A 449 -22.77 4.77 -21.29
N ALA A 450 -22.44 5.05 -20.02
CA ALA A 450 -21.10 5.44 -19.60
C ALA A 450 -20.28 4.21 -19.22
N ILE A 451 -19.09 4.06 -19.81
CA ILE A 451 -18.14 2.99 -19.49
C ILE A 451 -17.25 3.44 -18.33
N ARG A 452 -17.12 2.61 -17.29
CA ARG A 452 -16.49 2.94 -15.99
C ARG A 452 -15.05 2.44 -15.86
N LYS A 453 -14.49 1.86 -16.91
CA LYS A 453 -13.14 1.30 -16.96
C LYS A 453 -12.44 1.75 -18.25
N PRO A 454 -11.12 1.98 -18.24
CA PRO A 454 -10.39 2.26 -19.46
C PRO A 454 -10.56 1.12 -20.47
N MET A 455 -10.84 1.42 -21.73
CA MET A 455 -11.07 0.40 -22.77
C MET A 455 -9.77 -0.06 -23.43
N HIS A 456 -8.79 0.83 -23.52
CA HIS A 456 -7.52 0.61 -24.18
C HIS A 456 -6.46 1.56 -23.62
N LYS A 457 -5.20 1.23 -23.86
CA LYS A 457 -4.06 2.12 -23.59
C LYS A 457 -4.15 3.38 -24.45
N ASP A 458 -3.57 4.47 -23.97
CA ASP A 458 -3.50 5.74 -24.71
C ASP A 458 -2.62 5.67 -25.96
N THR A 459 -1.74 4.67 -26.04
CA THR A 459 -0.83 4.51 -27.18
C THR A 459 -1.57 3.98 -28.40
N VAL A 460 -1.63 4.83 -29.44
CA VAL A 460 -2.17 4.49 -30.75
C VAL A 460 -1.05 3.99 -31.68
N PHE A 461 -1.38 2.98 -32.47
CA PHE A 461 -0.53 2.39 -33.49
C PHE A 461 -1.17 2.58 -34.88
N GLY A 462 -0.36 2.78 -35.91
CA GLY A 462 -0.79 2.73 -37.30
C GLY A 462 -0.33 1.44 -37.97
N HIS A 463 -1.17 0.84 -38.80
CA HIS A 463 -0.75 -0.31 -39.64
C HIS A 463 0.44 0.09 -40.53
N VAL A 464 1.40 -0.83 -40.67
CA VAL A 464 2.56 -0.63 -41.55
C VAL A 464 2.83 -1.91 -42.33
N ASN A 465 2.96 -1.75 -43.65
CA ASN A 465 3.41 -2.81 -44.53
C ASN A 465 4.85 -2.54 -44.98
N LEU A 466 5.82 -3.24 -44.37
CA LEU A 466 7.25 -3.02 -44.59
C LEU A 466 7.78 -3.98 -45.65
N ARG A 467 8.49 -3.42 -46.65
CA ARG A 467 9.19 -4.20 -47.67
C ARG A 467 10.62 -4.50 -47.21
N ARG A 468 10.96 -5.78 -47.01
CA ARG A 468 12.30 -6.23 -46.57
C ARG A 468 12.86 -7.29 -47.51
N LYS A 469 14.19 -7.44 -47.53
CA LYS A 469 14.84 -8.55 -48.22
C LYS A 469 14.76 -9.81 -47.34
N ALA A 470 14.40 -10.94 -47.95
CA ALA A 470 14.41 -12.24 -47.32
C ALA A 470 15.15 -13.23 -48.23
N VAL A 471 15.89 -14.17 -47.63
CA VAL A 471 16.54 -15.25 -48.36
C VAL A 471 15.62 -16.46 -48.34
N VAL A 472 15.16 -16.89 -49.52
CA VAL A 472 14.28 -18.05 -49.70
C VAL A 472 14.92 -19.08 -50.63
N LYS A 473 14.39 -20.31 -50.66
CA LYS A 473 14.86 -21.30 -51.64
C LYS A 473 14.38 -20.89 -53.02
N LEU A 474 15.14 -21.26 -54.06
CA LEU A 474 14.78 -20.95 -55.44
C LEU A 474 13.35 -21.40 -55.79
N LYS A 475 12.92 -22.58 -55.30
CA LYS A 475 11.56 -23.07 -55.47
C LYS A 475 10.50 -22.05 -55.05
N ASP A 476 10.65 -21.47 -53.86
CA ASP A 476 9.69 -20.52 -53.30
C ASP A 476 9.80 -19.17 -54.02
N ALA A 477 11.01 -18.78 -54.46
CA ALA A 477 11.22 -17.56 -55.26
C ALA A 477 10.55 -17.63 -56.64
N LEU A 478 10.39 -18.82 -57.23
CA LEU A 478 9.73 -19.02 -58.52
C LEU A 478 8.20 -18.80 -58.45
N GLU A 479 7.59 -18.81 -57.27
CA GLU A 479 6.17 -18.50 -57.07
C GLU A 479 5.89 -16.99 -57.25
N ASN A 480 6.90 -16.14 -57.02
CA ASN A 480 6.82 -14.68 -57.20
C ASN A 480 8.11 -14.12 -57.83
N ILE A 481 8.30 -14.38 -59.12
CA ILE A 481 9.49 -13.98 -59.88
C ILE A 481 9.77 -12.47 -59.85
N PRO A 482 8.77 -11.56 -59.94
CA PRO A 482 9.00 -10.11 -59.83
C PRO A 482 9.68 -9.69 -58.50
N ALA A 483 9.52 -10.47 -57.43
CA ALA A 483 10.10 -10.19 -56.13
C ALA A 483 11.61 -10.48 -56.04
N ILE A 484 12.18 -11.30 -56.94
CA ILE A 484 13.61 -11.66 -56.94
C ILE A 484 14.48 -10.40 -57.05
N CYS A 485 15.38 -10.17 -56.08
CA CYS A 485 16.22 -8.97 -56.04
C CYS A 485 17.25 -8.94 -57.18
N ASP A 486 17.88 -10.07 -57.48
CA ASP A 486 18.87 -10.20 -58.54
C ASP A 486 18.22 -9.99 -59.92
N LYS A 487 18.66 -8.95 -60.64
CA LYS A 487 18.15 -8.64 -61.97
C LYS A 487 18.56 -9.70 -62.99
N THR A 488 19.78 -10.20 -62.93
CA THR A 488 20.33 -11.17 -63.89
C THR A 488 19.56 -12.49 -63.81
N LEU A 489 19.39 -13.01 -62.59
CA LEU A 489 18.61 -14.21 -62.35
C LEU A 489 17.14 -14.05 -62.78
N ARG A 490 16.54 -12.89 -62.48
CA ARG A 490 15.14 -12.61 -62.84
C ARG A 490 14.92 -12.58 -64.35
N HIS A 491 15.77 -11.89 -65.12
CA HIS A 491 15.68 -11.89 -66.59
C HIS A 491 15.90 -13.30 -67.16
N TYR A 492 16.86 -14.05 -66.63
CA TYR A 492 17.12 -15.42 -67.06
C TYR A 492 15.90 -16.33 -66.86
N ILE A 493 15.24 -16.25 -65.70
CA ILE A 493 14.00 -17.01 -65.42
C ILE A 493 12.87 -16.55 -66.35
N GLN A 494 12.70 -15.24 -66.57
CA GLN A 494 11.67 -14.71 -67.47
C GLN A 494 11.87 -15.17 -68.92
N ASP A 495 13.11 -15.25 -69.40
CA ASP A 495 13.41 -15.76 -70.75
C ASP A 495 13.15 -17.27 -70.89
N LEU A 496 13.36 -18.05 -69.83
CA LEU A 496 12.96 -19.45 -69.79
C LEU A 496 11.42 -19.60 -69.77
N GLN A 497 10.70 -18.71 -69.08
CA GLN A 497 9.23 -18.70 -69.11
C GLN A 497 8.67 -18.34 -70.49
N LYS A 498 9.30 -17.39 -71.21
CA LYS A 498 8.94 -17.09 -72.62
C LYS A 498 9.13 -18.29 -73.55
N LYS A 499 10.02 -19.23 -73.20
CA LYS A 499 10.20 -20.51 -73.88
C LYS A 499 9.23 -21.61 -73.39
N HIS A 500 8.17 -21.23 -72.68
CA HIS A 500 7.11 -22.10 -72.14
C HIS A 500 7.57 -23.12 -71.09
N PHE A 501 8.65 -22.85 -70.34
CA PHE A 501 9.04 -23.69 -69.21
C PHE A 501 8.05 -23.52 -68.03
N ASN A 502 7.52 -24.64 -67.52
CA ASN A 502 6.74 -24.65 -66.28
C ASN A 502 7.65 -24.72 -65.03
N THR A 503 7.09 -24.53 -63.84
CA THR A 503 7.85 -24.49 -62.57
C THR A 503 8.67 -25.76 -62.31
N LYS A 504 8.17 -26.94 -62.70
CA LYS A 504 8.92 -28.21 -62.57
C LYS A 504 10.11 -28.26 -63.53
N GLN A 505 9.91 -27.82 -64.77
CA GLN A 505 10.98 -27.75 -65.78
C GLN A 505 12.04 -26.72 -65.42
N LEU A 506 11.64 -25.57 -64.86
CA LEU A 506 12.58 -24.56 -64.33
C LEU A 506 13.44 -25.16 -63.22
N LEU A 507 12.84 -25.84 -62.23
CA LEU A 507 13.59 -26.48 -61.15
C LEU A 507 14.52 -27.58 -61.65
N ALA A 508 14.09 -28.39 -62.63
CA ALA A 508 14.92 -29.40 -63.25
C ALA A 508 16.11 -28.78 -64.01
N HIS A 509 15.89 -27.67 -64.71
CA HIS A 509 16.93 -26.90 -65.39
C HIS A 509 17.94 -26.30 -64.40
N PHE A 510 17.48 -25.68 -63.32
CA PHE A 510 18.40 -25.19 -62.29
C PHE A 510 19.16 -26.31 -61.59
N LYS A 511 18.54 -27.49 -61.44
CA LYS A 511 19.22 -28.68 -60.93
C LYS A 511 20.29 -29.20 -61.89
N SER A 512 20.06 -29.19 -63.20
CA SER A 512 21.04 -29.66 -64.20
C SER A 512 22.28 -28.75 -64.29
N ILE A 513 22.14 -27.46 -64.01
CA ILE A 513 23.27 -26.51 -63.89
C ILE A 513 23.85 -26.43 -62.48
N ASN A 514 23.56 -27.41 -61.60
CA ASN A 514 24.00 -27.44 -60.20
C ASN A 514 23.69 -26.15 -59.42
N TYR A 515 22.54 -25.53 -59.71
CA TYR A 515 22.09 -24.25 -59.14
C TYR A 515 23.15 -23.15 -59.27
N ARG A 516 23.94 -23.13 -60.35
CA ARG A 516 24.93 -22.10 -60.63
C ARG A 516 24.61 -21.34 -61.90
N LEU A 517 24.42 -20.04 -61.76
CA LEU A 517 24.27 -19.10 -62.88
C LEU A 517 25.47 -18.14 -62.86
N ASN A 518 26.23 -18.05 -63.96
CA ASN A 518 27.42 -17.20 -64.07
C ASN A 518 28.43 -17.38 -62.90
N LYS A 519 28.66 -18.63 -62.48
CA LYS A 519 29.50 -19.01 -61.32
C LYS A 519 28.95 -18.61 -59.94
N GLN A 520 27.77 -17.99 -59.85
CA GLN A 520 27.10 -17.67 -58.58
C GLN A 520 26.07 -18.75 -58.23
N ALA A 521 26.02 -19.13 -56.95
CA ALA A 521 25.01 -20.06 -56.44
C ALA A 521 23.64 -19.36 -56.35
N VAL A 522 22.61 -20.00 -56.87
CA VAL A 522 21.22 -19.48 -56.93
C VAL A 522 20.22 -20.44 -56.28
N ASP A 523 20.70 -21.37 -55.45
CA ASP A 523 19.87 -22.27 -54.63
C ASP A 523 19.09 -21.51 -53.55
N LYS A 524 19.70 -20.43 -53.03
CA LYS A 524 19.11 -19.45 -52.12
C LYS A 524 19.11 -18.07 -52.76
N VAL A 525 17.95 -17.45 -52.81
CA VAL A 525 17.74 -16.20 -53.56
C VAL A 525 17.18 -15.13 -52.64
N GLU A 526 17.72 -13.92 -52.73
CA GLU A 526 17.13 -12.74 -52.09
C GLU A 526 15.85 -12.32 -52.83
N VAL A 527 14.73 -12.26 -52.12
CA VAL A 527 13.45 -11.75 -52.61
C VAL A 527 12.97 -10.59 -51.76
N TRP A 528 12.23 -9.67 -52.38
CA TRP A 528 11.48 -8.64 -51.66
C TRP A 528 10.19 -9.23 -51.10
N GLN A 529 10.03 -9.17 -49.78
CA GLN A 529 8.81 -9.62 -49.10
C GLN A 529 8.18 -8.47 -48.33
N TYR A 530 6.85 -8.41 -48.37
CA TYR A 530 6.05 -7.48 -47.59
C TYR A 530 5.71 -8.09 -46.23
N SER A 531 5.66 -7.28 -45.18
CA SER A 531 5.39 -7.80 -43.84
C SER A 531 4.00 -8.40 -43.73
N ASP A 532 3.00 -7.83 -44.41
CA ASP A 532 1.62 -8.31 -44.38
C ASP A 532 1.48 -9.77 -44.89
N ASP A 533 2.35 -10.20 -45.80
CA ASP A 533 2.36 -11.57 -46.33
C ASP A 533 2.80 -12.62 -45.29
N LYS A 534 3.41 -12.18 -44.19
CA LYS A 534 3.92 -13.04 -43.11
C LYS A 534 3.21 -12.78 -41.80
N GLU A 535 3.23 -11.54 -41.33
CA GLU A 535 2.61 -11.09 -40.10
C GLU A 535 2.34 -9.59 -40.20
N GLN A 536 1.07 -9.18 -40.08
CA GLN A 536 0.72 -7.77 -40.09
C GLN A 536 1.40 -7.02 -38.94
N LEU A 537 1.93 -5.83 -39.25
CA LEU A 537 2.64 -4.99 -38.29
C LEU A 537 1.88 -3.70 -38.01
N ALA A 538 2.09 -3.16 -36.81
CA ALA A 538 1.63 -1.84 -36.42
C ALA A 538 2.78 -1.07 -35.78
N ALA A 539 2.91 0.21 -36.11
CA ALA A 539 3.98 1.07 -35.63
C ALA A 539 3.48 2.20 -34.75
N THR A 540 4.32 2.61 -33.80
CA THR A 540 4.12 3.83 -33.00
C THR A 540 5.41 4.64 -32.96
N ARG A 541 5.30 5.96 -32.77
CA ARG A 541 6.47 6.85 -32.66
C ARG A 541 6.97 6.88 -31.22
N LYS A 542 8.26 6.61 -31.03
CA LYS A 542 8.94 6.75 -29.74
C LYS A 542 10.08 7.75 -29.84
N PRO A 543 10.31 8.58 -28.80
CA PRO A 543 11.53 9.36 -28.69
C PRO A 543 12.74 8.44 -28.61
N LEU A 544 13.85 8.83 -29.25
CA LEU A 544 15.14 8.17 -29.05
C LEU A 544 15.59 8.34 -27.60
N GLY A 545 16.34 7.37 -27.10
CA GLY A 545 16.85 7.40 -25.74
C GLY A 545 17.67 6.16 -25.39
N PRO A 546 18.11 6.04 -24.12
CA PRO A 546 18.99 4.98 -23.63
C PRO A 546 18.53 3.52 -23.85
N SER A 547 17.26 3.31 -24.19
CA SER A 547 16.67 1.97 -24.42
C SER A 547 16.82 1.45 -25.87
N PHE A 548 17.46 2.20 -26.77
CA PHE A 548 17.59 1.85 -28.19
C PHE A 548 18.83 0.99 -28.46
N ASP A 549 18.82 -0.25 -27.99
CA ASP A 549 19.82 -1.25 -28.37
C ASP A 549 19.69 -1.67 -29.86
N ALA A 550 20.64 -2.47 -30.36
CA ALA A 550 20.65 -2.94 -31.74
C ALA A 550 19.36 -3.69 -32.14
N LYS A 551 18.73 -4.42 -31.20
CA LYS A 551 17.49 -5.16 -31.43
C LYS A 551 16.30 -4.21 -31.57
N CYS A 552 16.23 -3.18 -30.73
CA CYS A 552 15.24 -2.11 -30.79
C CYS A 552 15.38 -1.32 -32.09
N ILE A 553 16.62 -1.01 -32.50
CA ILE A 553 16.90 -0.32 -33.76
C ILE A 553 16.41 -1.16 -34.95
N ALA A 554 16.65 -2.48 -34.98
CA ALA A 554 16.16 -3.36 -36.05
C ALA A 554 14.62 -3.39 -36.21
N ALA A 555 13.88 -3.01 -35.16
CA ALA A 555 12.43 -2.88 -35.18
C ALA A 555 11.94 -1.53 -35.74
N ILE A 556 12.83 -0.57 -36.02
CA ILE A 556 12.47 0.71 -36.64
C ILE A 556 11.95 0.46 -38.06
N THR A 557 10.92 1.19 -38.49
CA THR A 557 10.32 0.97 -39.82
C THR A 557 11.22 1.39 -40.98
N ASP A 558 12.08 2.40 -40.74
CA ASP A 558 12.94 3.03 -41.74
C ASP A 558 14.37 2.49 -41.68
N THR A 559 14.82 1.83 -42.75
CA THR A 559 16.13 1.18 -42.82
C THR A 559 17.29 2.17 -42.95
N GLY A 560 17.06 3.37 -43.48
CA GLY A 560 18.06 4.43 -43.53
C GLY A 560 18.37 4.92 -42.11
N ILE A 561 17.34 5.18 -41.32
CA ILE A 561 17.47 5.54 -39.91
C ILE A 561 18.13 4.40 -39.12
N GLN A 562 17.78 3.14 -39.37
CA GLN A 562 18.46 2.00 -38.73
C GLN A 562 19.97 2.04 -38.94
N LYS A 563 20.41 2.26 -40.19
CA LYS A 563 21.82 2.32 -40.55
C LYS A 563 22.54 3.45 -39.80
N ILE A 564 21.96 4.64 -39.76
CA ILE A 564 22.52 5.81 -39.06
C ILE A 564 22.69 5.50 -37.57
N LEU A 565 21.64 4.98 -36.92
CA LEU A 565 21.66 4.70 -35.48
C LEU A 565 22.63 3.58 -35.12
N LEU A 566 22.72 2.51 -35.93
CA LEU A 566 23.67 1.43 -35.70
C LEU A 566 25.12 1.91 -35.85
N ASN A 567 25.41 2.72 -36.87
CA ASN A 567 26.74 3.29 -37.08
C ASN A 567 27.15 4.20 -35.91
N TYR A 568 26.23 5.05 -35.45
CA TYR A 568 26.49 5.93 -34.30
C TYR A 568 26.67 5.13 -33.00
N LEU A 569 25.81 4.14 -32.75
CA LEU A 569 25.92 3.25 -31.59
C LEU A 569 27.29 2.54 -31.57
N GLN A 570 27.75 2.05 -32.71
CA GLN A 570 29.06 1.43 -32.84
C GLN A 570 30.20 2.43 -32.59
N ALA A 571 30.10 3.66 -33.11
CA ALA A 571 31.08 4.72 -32.87
C ALA A 571 31.20 5.11 -31.38
N LYS A 572 30.15 4.88 -30.58
CA LYS A 572 30.11 5.13 -29.13
C LYS A 572 30.37 3.87 -28.29
N GLY A 573 30.99 2.84 -28.86
CA GLY A 573 31.38 1.64 -28.12
C GLY A 573 30.26 0.63 -27.87
N GLY A 574 29.10 0.79 -28.54
CA GLY A 574 28.01 -0.19 -28.52
C GLY A 574 27.02 -0.05 -27.35
N ASP A 575 27.22 0.88 -26.43
CA ASP A 575 26.32 1.10 -25.29
C ASP A 575 25.24 2.15 -25.61
N PRO A 576 23.96 1.77 -25.71
CA PRO A 576 22.88 2.70 -26.00
C PRO A 576 22.64 3.73 -24.87
N ALA A 577 23.02 3.41 -23.62
CA ALA A 577 22.88 4.33 -22.49
C ALA A 577 23.85 5.51 -22.58
N ILE A 578 24.97 5.33 -23.27
CA ILE A 578 25.95 6.39 -23.55
C ILE A 578 25.59 7.07 -24.88
N ALA A 579 25.32 6.29 -25.92
CA ALA A 579 25.08 6.82 -27.26
C ALA A 579 23.82 7.70 -27.33
N PHE A 580 22.70 7.24 -26.77
CA PHE A 580 21.42 7.92 -26.94
C PHE A 580 20.99 8.75 -25.72
N THR A 581 21.95 9.43 -25.10
CA THR A 581 21.70 10.55 -24.17
C THR A 581 21.18 11.78 -24.93
N PRO A 582 20.56 12.77 -24.26
CA PRO A 582 20.17 14.02 -24.91
C PRO A 582 21.32 14.70 -25.67
N GLU A 583 22.51 14.71 -25.07
CA GLU A 583 23.74 15.27 -25.65
C GLU A 583 24.23 14.43 -26.82
N GLY A 584 24.25 13.10 -26.68
CA GLY A 584 24.63 12.19 -27.76
C GLY A 584 23.69 12.28 -28.97
N ILE A 585 22.38 12.41 -28.74
CA ILE A 585 21.41 12.63 -29.83
C ILE A 585 21.66 13.96 -30.54
N ALA A 586 22.00 15.03 -29.80
CA ALA A 586 22.34 16.32 -30.40
C ALA A 586 23.64 16.22 -31.24
N GLU A 587 24.68 15.59 -30.71
CA GLU A 587 25.95 15.35 -31.39
C GLU A 587 25.77 14.54 -32.68
N MET A 588 25.00 13.44 -32.60
CA MET A 588 24.68 12.60 -33.75
C MET A 588 23.98 13.39 -34.85
N ASN A 589 23.01 14.24 -34.48
CA ASN A 589 22.24 15.02 -35.43
C ASN A 589 23.06 16.15 -36.08
N GLN A 590 23.99 16.76 -35.34
CA GLN A 590 24.94 17.73 -35.90
C GLN A 590 25.88 17.08 -36.92
N ASN A 591 26.26 15.82 -36.68
CA ASN A 591 27.23 15.08 -37.49
C ASN A 591 26.59 13.96 -38.33
N ILE A 592 25.29 14.05 -38.64
CA ILE A 592 24.49 12.93 -39.15
C ILE A 592 25.01 12.38 -40.48
N ALA A 593 25.60 13.24 -41.32
CA ALA A 593 26.18 12.84 -42.59
C ALA A 593 27.34 11.84 -42.43
N VAL A 594 28.12 11.94 -41.35
CA VAL A 594 29.22 11.01 -41.04
C VAL A 594 28.68 9.60 -40.89
N TYR A 595 27.56 9.45 -40.18
CA TYR A 595 26.93 8.17 -39.90
C TYR A 595 26.03 7.67 -41.04
N ASN A 596 25.78 8.50 -42.05
CA ASN A 596 24.96 8.20 -43.23
C ASN A 596 25.77 8.09 -44.54
N GLY A 597 27.07 7.80 -44.46
CA GLY A 597 27.93 7.64 -45.64
C GLY A 597 28.06 8.90 -46.48
N GLY A 598 28.17 10.06 -45.83
CA GLY A 598 28.35 11.37 -46.45
C GLY A 598 27.05 12.07 -46.89
N LYS A 599 25.88 11.42 -46.77
CA LYS A 599 24.59 11.99 -47.17
C LYS A 599 23.91 12.73 -46.03
N GLN A 600 23.49 13.97 -46.27
CA GLN A 600 22.72 14.75 -45.30
C GLN A 600 21.37 14.09 -44.99
N HIS A 601 20.85 14.30 -43.78
CA HIS A 601 19.56 13.82 -43.32
C HIS A 601 18.99 14.81 -42.29
N GLN A 602 17.66 14.87 -42.16
CA GLN A 602 17.02 15.71 -41.15
C GLN A 602 17.30 15.19 -39.72
N PRO A 603 17.31 16.05 -38.68
CA PRO A 603 17.52 15.58 -37.31
C PRO A 603 16.53 14.49 -36.89
N ILE A 604 17.04 13.41 -36.31
CA ILE A 604 16.28 12.26 -35.84
C ILE A 604 16.12 12.42 -34.33
N LEU A 605 14.90 12.72 -33.91
CA LEU A 605 14.52 12.83 -32.48
C LEU A 605 13.54 11.73 -32.05
N LYS A 606 12.67 11.31 -32.97
CA LYS A 606 11.67 10.26 -32.76
C LYS A 606 11.68 9.30 -33.94
N VAL A 607 11.51 8.01 -33.65
CA VAL A 607 11.51 6.95 -34.65
C VAL A 607 10.24 6.11 -34.56
N ARG A 608 9.80 5.56 -35.70
CA ARG A 608 8.67 4.63 -35.75
C ARG A 608 9.15 3.22 -35.49
N ILE A 609 8.65 2.60 -34.42
CA ILE A 609 8.97 1.22 -34.07
C ILE A 609 7.81 0.33 -34.46
N ALA A 610 8.07 -0.66 -35.31
CA ALA A 610 7.12 -1.68 -35.71
C ALA A 610 7.03 -2.79 -34.65
N LYS A 611 5.81 -3.25 -34.40
CA LYS A 611 5.49 -4.40 -33.57
C LYS A 611 4.44 -5.26 -34.28
N PRO A 612 4.35 -6.56 -33.97
CA PRO A 612 3.25 -7.40 -34.44
C PRO A 612 1.88 -6.76 -34.16
N MET A 613 0.93 -6.88 -35.09
CA MET A 613 -0.44 -6.42 -34.90
C MET A 613 -1.05 -7.10 -33.67
N GLY A 614 -0.97 -8.43 -33.61
CA GLY A 614 -1.37 -9.22 -32.44
C GLY A 614 -2.80 -8.92 -32.00
N LYS A 615 -3.00 -8.69 -30.69
CA LYS A 615 -4.31 -8.38 -30.08
C LYS A 615 -4.76 -6.90 -30.23
N LYS A 616 -4.11 -6.12 -31.09
CA LYS A 616 -4.52 -4.73 -31.32
C LYS A 616 -5.84 -4.69 -32.09
N PHE A 617 -6.69 -3.74 -31.77
CA PHE A 617 -7.99 -3.56 -32.42
C PHE A 617 -8.19 -2.10 -32.84
N PRO A 618 -9.01 -1.85 -33.87
CA PRO A 618 -9.25 -0.49 -34.35
C PRO A 618 -10.06 0.32 -33.33
N ILE A 619 -9.76 1.61 -33.20
CA ILE A 619 -10.44 2.53 -32.28
C ILE A 619 -11.92 2.69 -32.65
N GLY A 620 -12.24 2.64 -33.95
CA GLY A 620 -13.60 2.78 -34.45
C GLY A 620 -13.77 2.12 -35.81
N GLN A 621 -14.97 2.21 -36.37
CA GLN A 621 -15.31 1.56 -37.64
C GLN A 621 -15.27 2.53 -38.83
N THR A 622 -15.17 3.83 -38.60
CA THR A 622 -15.28 4.87 -39.63
C THR A 622 -14.09 5.82 -39.66
N GLY A 623 -13.78 6.33 -40.85
CA GLY A 623 -12.71 7.30 -41.09
C GLY A 623 -11.34 6.84 -40.59
N ASN A 624 -10.54 7.77 -40.07
CA ASN A 624 -9.19 7.48 -39.56
C ASN A 624 -9.18 6.52 -38.37
N LYS A 625 -10.28 6.41 -37.62
CA LYS A 625 -10.37 5.54 -36.44
C LYS A 625 -10.34 4.05 -36.80
N ALA A 626 -10.72 3.69 -38.03
CA ALA A 626 -10.63 2.33 -38.55
C ALA A 626 -9.18 1.89 -38.82
N PHE A 627 -8.27 2.84 -39.06
CA PHE A 627 -6.87 2.58 -39.36
C PHE A 627 -5.93 2.87 -38.17
N GLN A 628 -6.50 3.27 -37.04
CA GLN A 628 -5.80 3.50 -35.79
C GLN A 628 -6.08 2.34 -34.83
N TYR A 629 -5.01 1.71 -34.37
CA TYR A 629 -5.06 0.48 -33.60
C TYR A 629 -4.58 0.72 -32.18
N VAL A 630 -5.25 0.09 -31.21
CA VAL A 630 -4.93 0.21 -29.78
C VAL A 630 -4.87 -1.16 -29.12
N ILE A 631 -4.25 -1.22 -27.95
CA ILE A 631 -4.17 -2.44 -27.12
C ILE A 631 -5.15 -2.27 -25.96
N ALA A 632 -5.88 -3.32 -25.60
CA ALA A 632 -6.72 -3.31 -24.39
C ALA A 632 -5.91 -2.90 -23.15
N GLU A 633 -6.54 -2.16 -22.25
CA GLU A 633 -5.87 -1.73 -21.02
C GLU A 633 -5.66 -2.92 -20.09
N GLU A 634 -4.51 -2.98 -19.42
CA GLU A 634 -4.20 -4.09 -18.53
C GLU A 634 -5.07 -4.05 -17.26
N GLY A 635 -5.42 -5.22 -16.73
CA GLY A 635 -6.23 -5.33 -15.51
C GLY A 635 -7.70 -4.93 -15.67
N THR A 636 -8.20 -4.77 -16.90
CA THR A 636 -9.59 -4.38 -17.18
C THR A 636 -10.53 -5.54 -17.49
N ASN A 637 -9.98 -6.73 -17.69
CA ASN A 637 -10.76 -7.96 -17.82
C ASN A 637 -11.18 -8.42 -16.42
N LEU A 638 -12.39 -8.05 -16.02
CA LEU A 638 -12.88 -8.25 -14.66
C LEU A 638 -13.65 -9.55 -14.47
N TYR A 639 -13.93 -10.30 -15.54
CA TYR A 639 -14.79 -11.48 -15.49
C TYR A 639 -14.01 -12.72 -15.93
N PHE A 640 -13.95 -13.70 -15.04
CA PHE A 640 -13.36 -15.01 -15.25
C PHE A 640 -14.46 -16.06 -15.28
N ALA A 641 -14.68 -16.66 -16.44
CA ALA A 641 -15.71 -17.65 -16.70
C ALA A 641 -15.23 -19.04 -16.30
N ILE A 642 -16.08 -19.79 -15.60
CA ILE A 642 -15.87 -21.20 -15.31
C ILE A 642 -17.03 -21.97 -15.95
N TYR A 643 -16.70 -22.75 -16.97
CA TYR A 643 -17.61 -23.66 -17.68
C TYR A 643 -17.37 -25.08 -17.17
N GLU A 644 -18.41 -25.90 -17.05
CA GLU A 644 -18.30 -27.29 -16.59
C GLU A 644 -19.15 -28.19 -17.49
N ASP A 645 -18.58 -29.30 -17.93
CA ASP A 645 -19.29 -30.33 -18.72
C ASP A 645 -20.04 -31.32 -17.81
N GLU A 646 -20.77 -32.26 -18.42
CA GLU A 646 -21.56 -33.26 -17.71
C GLU A 646 -20.68 -34.26 -16.93
N GLU A 647 -19.41 -34.44 -17.34
CA GLU A 647 -18.41 -35.24 -16.63
C GLU A 647 -17.71 -34.50 -15.48
N GLY A 648 -18.00 -33.21 -15.27
CA GLY A 648 -17.43 -32.38 -14.21
C GLY A 648 -16.08 -31.73 -14.55
N ASN A 649 -15.63 -31.78 -15.81
CA ASN A 649 -14.41 -31.11 -16.23
C ASN A 649 -14.65 -29.62 -16.46
N ARG A 650 -13.83 -28.79 -15.80
CA ARG A 650 -13.91 -27.34 -15.92
C ARG A 650 -13.01 -26.77 -17.01
N THR A 651 -13.57 -25.88 -17.83
CA THR A 651 -12.82 -25.03 -18.78
C THR A 651 -12.98 -23.57 -18.42
N TYR A 652 -11.99 -22.74 -18.79
CA TYR A 652 -11.85 -21.39 -18.24
C TYR A 652 -11.62 -20.36 -19.34
N ASP A 653 -12.22 -19.18 -19.18
CA ASP A 653 -11.97 -18.06 -20.07
C ASP A 653 -11.96 -16.71 -19.32
N THR A 654 -11.21 -15.75 -19.84
CA THR A 654 -11.19 -14.37 -19.35
C THR A 654 -11.77 -13.46 -20.42
N ILE A 655 -12.96 -12.91 -20.18
CA ILE A 655 -13.69 -12.14 -21.18
C ILE A 655 -13.13 -10.72 -21.27
N ALA A 656 -12.86 -10.27 -22.49
CA ALA A 656 -12.31 -8.94 -22.73
C ALA A 656 -13.35 -7.85 -22.37
N LEU A 657 -12.93 -6.76 -21.72
CA LEU A 657 -13.84 -5.68 -21.31
C LEU A 657 -14.75 -5.17 -22.45
N ARG A 658 -14.21 -5.08 -23.67
CA ARG A 658 -14.98 -4.66 -24.85
C ARG A 658 -16.16 -5.56 -25.14
N GLU A 659 -15.96 -6.87 -25.06
CA GLU A 659 -17.01 -7.87 -25.27
C GLU A 659 -18.04 -7.80 -24.14
N VAL A 660 -17.58 -7.71 -22.89
CA VAL A 660 -18.45 -7.52 -21.71
C VAL A 660 -19.35 -6.28 -21.88
N VAL A 661 -18.77 -5.15 -22.28
CA VAL A 661 -19.51 -3.90 -22.48
C VAL A 661 -20.56 -4.05 -23.57
N GLU A 662 -20.22 -4.70 -24.68
CA GLU A 662 -21.16 -4.92 -25.78
C GLU A 662 -22.31 -5.83 -25.36
N ARG A 663 -22.02 -6.95 -24.68
CA ARG A 663 -23.02 -7.87 -24.14
C ARG A 663 -23.98 -7.15 -23.18
N LEU A 664 -23.45 -6.39 -22.22
CA LEU A 664 -24.27 -5.67 -21.25
C LEU A 664 -25.13 -4.56 -21.89
N LYS A 665 -24.64 -3.90 -22.94
CA LYS A 665 -25.44 -2.94 -23.72
C LYS A 665 -26.63 -3.61 -24.42
N GLN A 666 -26.49 -4.87 -24.79
CA GLN A 666 -27.53 -5.70 -25.40
C GLN A 666 -28.45 -6.38 -24.36
N GLY A 667 -28.25 -6.13 -23.07
CA GLY A 667 -29.02 -6.76 -21.98
C GLY A 667 -28.62 -8.21 -21.70
N LEU A 668 -27.52 -8.69 -22.27
CA LEU A 668 -26.98 -10.02 -22.03
C LEU A 668 -26.12 -10.06 -20.75
N THR A 669 -25.84 -11.26 -20.27
CA THR A 669 -24.91 -11.49 -19.16
C THR A 669 -23.49 -11.05 -19.52
N PRO A 670 -22.64 -10.65 -18.55
CA PRO A 670 -21.28 -10.18 -18.85
C PRO A 670 -20.36 -11.25 -19.44
N VAL A 671 -20.72 -12.54 -19.30
CA VAL A 671 -19.95 -13.70 -19.73
C VAL A 671 -20.84 -14.59 -20.59
N PRO A 672 -20.36 -15.14 -21.73
CA PRO A 672 -21.14 -16.07 -22.54
C PRO A 672 -21.68 -17.27 -21.76
N GLU A 673 -22.94 -17.61 -22.00
CA GLU A 673 -23.66 -18.74 -21.38
C GLU A 673 -23.07 -20.09 -21.78
N LYS A 674 -22.39 -20.15 -22.93
CA LYS A 674 -21.63 -21.29 -23.42
C LYS A 674 -20.27 -20.84 -23.95
N ASN A 675 -19.25 -21.67 -23.80
CA ASN A 675 -17.94 -21.43 -24.42
C ASN A 675 -17.93 -21.82 -25.92
N GLU A 676 -16.80 -21.62 -26.60
CA GLU A 676 -16.62 -21.98 -28.03
C GLU A 676 -16.88 -23.47 -28.34
N LYS A 677 -16.76 -24.35 -27.33
CA LYS A 677 -17.01 -25.79 -27.44
C LYS A 677 -18.44 -26.20 -27.07
N GLY A 678 -19.31 -25.24 -26.75
CA GLY A 678 -20.71 -25.49 -26.37
C GLY A 678 -20.93 -25.90 -24.90
N VAL A 679 -19.89 -25.91 -24.07
CA VAL A 679 -19.98 -26.24 -22.64
C VAL A 679 -20.65 -25.10 -21.88
N ALA A 680 -21.59 -25.42 -20.98
CA ALA A 680 -22.40 -24.45 -20.26
C ALA A 680 -21.60 -23.72 -19.15
N LEU A 681 -21.95 -22.45 -18.93
CA LEU A 681 -21.38 -21.64 -17.86
C LEU A 681 -21.89 -22.15 -16.51
N LYS A 682 -20.96 -22.51 -15.62
CA LYS A 682 -21.28 -22.88 -14.24
C LYS A 682 -21.47 -21.64 -13.37
N PHE A 683 -20.46 -20.77 -13.36
CA PHE A 683 -20.51 -19.43 -12.79
C PHE A 683 -19.32 -18.60 -13.29
N HIS A 684 -19.33 -17.30 -13.01
CA HIS A 684 -18.19 -16.44 -13.25
C HIS A 684 -17.70 -15.79 -11.95
N LEU A 685 -16.41 -15.51 -11.89
CA LEU A 685 -15.75 -14.85 -10.79
C LEU A 685 -15.21 -13.50 -11.24
N SER A 686 -15.30 -12.52 -10.35
CA SER A 686 -14.70 -11.22 -10.51
C SER A 686 -13.82 -10.86 -9.32
N PRO A 687 -12.91 -9.86 -9.42
CA PRO A 687 -12.14 -9.42 -8.28
C PRO A 687 -13.04 -9.11 -7.07
N ASN A 688 -12.63 -9.60 -5.90
CA ASN A 688 -13.35 -9.59 -4.63
C ASN A 688 -14.47 -10.64 -4.45
N ASP A 689 -14.81 -11.43 -5.47
CA ASP A 689 -15.72 -12.56 -5.27
C ASP A 689 -15.07 -13.60 -4.33
N LEU A 690 -15.90 -14.21 -3.49
CA LEU A 690 -15.48 -15.23 -2.54
C LEU A 690 -15.80 -16.62 -3.08
N VAL A 691 -14.91 -17.56 -2.80
CA VAL A 691 -15.07 -18.97 -3.16
C VAL A 691 -14.71 -19.85 -1.98
N TYR A 692 -15.46 -20.95 -1.82
CA TYR A 692 -15.15 -22.01 -0.86
C TYR A 692 -14.39 -23.13 -1.58
N VAL A 693 -13.37 -23.69 -0.94
CA VAL A 693 -12.70 -24.91 -1.41
C VAL A 693 -13.24 -26.08 -0.59
N PRO A 694 -14.14 -26.92 -1.13
CA PRO A 694 -14.67 -28.05 -0.38
C PRO A 694 -13.60 -29.11 -0.11
N THR A 695 -13.80 -29.88 0.97
CA THR A 695 -13.05 -31.11 1.25
C THR A 695 -13.57 -32.27 0.38
N ALA A 696 -12.80 -33.35 0.30
CA ALA A 696 -13.24 -34.56 -0.41
C ALA A 696 -14.57 -35.10 0.12
N ASP A 697 -14.77 -35.07 1.45
CA ASP A 697 -16.00 -35.54 2.09
C ASP A 697 -17.20 -34.64 1.80
N GLU A 698 -17.02 -33.32 1.72
CA GLU A 698 -18.09 -32.38 1.38
C GLU A 698 -18.53 -32.49 -0.08
N LEU A 699 -17.59 -32.84 -0.98
CA LEU A 699 -17.91 -33.14 -2.37
C LEU A 699 -18.79 -34.39 -2.49
N LEU A 700 -18.62 -35.37 -1.59
CA LEU A 700 -19.36 -36.64 -1.58
C LEU A 700 -20.70 -36.56 -0.84
N SER A 701 -20.72 -35.95 0.35
CA SER A 701 -21.82 -36.09 1.32
C SER A 701 -22.96 -35.08 1.17
N LYS A 702 -22.80 -34.03 0.37
CA LYS A 702 -23.72 -32.86 0.23
C LYS A 702 -24.02 -32.10 1.55
N VAL A 703 -23.65 -32.62 2.72
CA VAL A 703 -23.69 -31.94 4.03
C VAL A 703 -22.54 -30.94 4.09
N CYS A 704 -22.86 -29.67 4.33
CA CYS A 704 -21.91 -28.57 4.21
C CYS A 704 -21.68 -27.94 5.58
N SER A 705 -20.56 -28.30 6.22
CA SER A 705 -20.06 -27.59 7.40
C SER A 705 -18.89 -26.74 6.94
N LEU A 706 -19.19 -25.50 6.54
CA LEU A 706 -18.20 -24.61 5.91
C LEU A 706 -17.10 -24.20 6.89
N ASP A 707 -15.90 -24.74 6.72
CA ASP A 707 -14.70 -24.23 7.38
C ASP A 707 -14.31 -22.87 6.80
N LYS A 708 -14.47 -21.79 7.57
CA LYS A 708 -14.22 -20.42 7.10
C LYS A 708 -12.77 -20.21 6.68
N ASN A 709 -11.82 -21.01 7.18
CA ASN A 709 -10.42 -20.98 6.77
C ASN A 709 -10.18 -21.47 5.34
N ARG A 710 -11.18 -22.13 4.73
CA ARG A 710 -11.16 -22.59 3.33
C ARG A 710 -11.89 -21.63 2.38
N ILE A 711 -12.17 -20.40 2.81
CA ILE A 711 -12.74 -19.35 1.97
C ILE A 711 -11.61 -18.47 1.39
N TYR A 712 -11.66 -18.26 0.09
CA TYR A 712 -10.67 -17.51 -0.67
C TYR A 712 -11.33 -16.38 -1.44
N LYS A 713 -10.63 -15.25 -1.54
CA LYS A 713 -11.01 -14.10 -2.35
C LYS A 713 -10.29 -14.16 -3.69
N MET A 714 -11.04 -14.04 -4.78
CA MET A 714 -10.50 -13.88 -6.13
C MET A 714 -9.82 -12.51 -6.25
N VAL A 715 -8.58 -12.48 -6.74
CA VAL A 715 -7.78 -11.25 -6.87
C VAL A 715 -7.60 -10.84 -8.32
N SER A 716 -7.25 -11.77 -9.21
CA SER A 716 -6.99 -11.48 -10.61
C SER A 716 -7.02 -12.74 -11.47
N ALA A 717 -7.34 -12.60 -12.75
CA ALA A 717 -7.27 -13.69 -13.73
C ALA A 717 -6.56 -13.24 -15.01
N THR A 718 -5.97 -14.19 -15.73
CA THR A 718 -5.40 -13.98 -17.06
C THR A 718 -5.50 -15.28 -17.85
N LYS A 719 -6.20 -15.24 -18.99
CA LYS A 719 -6.49 -16.43 -19.82
C LYS A 719 -7.20 -17.50 -18.98
N SER A 720 -6.56 -18.65 -18.76
CA SER A 720 -7.07 -19.75 -17.96
C SER A 720 -6.59 -19.74 -16.51
N GLU A 721 -5.70 -18.81 -16.13
CA GLU A 721 -5.18 -18.67 -14.77
C GLU A 721 -6.09 -17.75 -13.95
N CYS A 722 -6.37 -18.15 -12.72
CA CYS A 722 -7.13 -17.36 -11.75
C CYS A 722 -6.42 -17.47 -10.41
N LEU A 723 -6.21 -16.31 -9.78
CA LEU A 723 -5.38 -16.16 -8.60
C LEU A 723 -6.22 -15.63 -7.44
N PHE A 724 -5.96 -16.19 -6.27
CA PHE A 724 -6.73 -16.01 -5.06
C PHE A 724 -5.80 -15.67 -3.88
N ILE A 725 -6.42 -15.29 -2.76
CA ILE A 725 -5.81 -15.25 -1.42
C ILE A 725 -6.86 -15.67 -0.39
N PRO A 726 -6.49 -16.22 0.79
CA PRO A 726 -7.45 -16.44 1.87
C PRO A 726 -8.19 -15.14 2.20
N HIS A 727 -9.49 -15.22 2.45
CA HIS A 727 -10.34 -14.02 2.56
C HIS A 727 -9.93 -13.10 3.74
N SER A 728 -9.29 -13.65 4.77
CA SER A 728 -8.82 -12.90 5.93
C SER A 728 -7.53 -12.13 5.66
N VAL A 729 -6.76 -12.47 4.62
CA VAL A 729 -5.45 -11.85 4.36
C VAL A 729 -5.59 -10.43 3.85
N ALA A 730 -4.96 -9.49 4.58
CA ALA A 730 -4.88 -8.07 4.21
C ALA A 730 -3.53 -7.69 3.60
N LYS A 731 -2.42 -8.22 4.15
CA LYS A 731 -1.06 -7.96 3.67
C LYS A 731 -0.20 -9.21 3.80
N THR A 732 0.73 -9.39 2.86
CA THR A 732 1.78 -10.41 2.95
C THR A 732 2.80 -10.08 4.04
N ILE A 733 3.30 -11.11 4.71
CA ILE A 733 4.39 -11.05 5.69
C ILE A 733 5.73 -11.07 4.96
N TYR A 734 5.89 -11.96 3.97
CA TYR A 734 7.08 -12.08 3.14
C TYR A 734 6.70 -12.07 1.65
N ASP A 735 7.05 -10.98 0.97
CA ASP A 735 6.85 -10.77 -0.48
C ASP A 735 7.42 -11.94 -1.29
N LYS A 736 6.59 -12.52 -2.16
CA LYS A 736 6.88 -13.64 -3.08
C LYS A 736 7.27 -14.97 -2.44
N VAL A 737 7.16 -15.08 -1.12
CA VAL A 737 7.47 -16.32 -0.37
C VAL A 737 6.25 -16.86 0.35
N GLU A 738 5.44 -15.99 0.96
CA GLU A 738 4.25 -16.45 1.71
C GLU A 738 3.19 -17.12 0.82
N PHE A 739 3.10 -16.66 -0.42
CA PHE A 739 2.21 -17.16 -1.47
C PHE A 739 3.02 -17.35 -2.77
N GLU A 740 2.35 -17.78 -3.84
CA GLU A 740 2.98 -17.98 -5.15
C GLU A 740 3.28 -16.63 -5.86
N ALA A 741 3.36 -16.64 -7.19
CA ALA A 741 3.74 -15.48 -7.99
C ALA A 741 2.91 -14.22 -7.66
N LEU A 742 3.61 -13.09 -7.48
CA LEU A 742 3.02 -11.78 -7.17
C LEU A 742 2.17 -11.73 -5.88
N ASN A 743 2.46 -12.58 -4.88
CA ASN A 743 1.72 -12.67 -3.61
C ASN A 743 0.27 -13.17 -3.74
N LYS A 744 0.01 -14.00 -4.74
CA LYS A 744 -1.30 -14.60 -4.99
C LYS A 744 -1.09 -16.08 -5.29
N MET A 745 -2.16 -16.87 -5.24
CA MET A 745 -2.04 -18.32 -5.43
C MET A 745 -3.15 -18.89 -6.29
N GLY A 746 -2.82 -19.87 -7.13
CA GLY A 746 -3.80 -20.68 -7.86
C GLY A 746 -4.30 -21.88 -7.05
N ARG A 747 -3.45 -22.40 -6.15
CA ARG A 747 -3.77 -23.51 -5.24
C ARG A 747 -4.25 -23.01 -3.89
N ALA A 748 -5.04 -23.82 -3.19
CA ALA A 748 -5.44 -23.61 -1.81
C ALA A 748 -4.25 -23.87 -0.87
N LEU A 749 -4.35 -23.44 0.39
CA LEU A 749 -3.32 -23.74 1.40
C LEU A 749 -3.15 -25.25 1.64
N THR A 750 -4.20 -26.01 1.32
CA THR A 750 -4.27 -27.48 1.39
C THR A 750 -3.87 -28.18 0.09
N GLY A 751 -3.49 -27.44 -0.96
CA GLY A 751 -2.87 -27.96 -2.19
C GLY A 751 -3.80 -28.11 -3.41
N GLU A 752 -5.12 -28.08 -3.21
CA GLU A 752 -6.13 -28.20 -4.27
C GLU A 752 -6.07 -27.02 -5.24
N MET A 753 -6.27 -27.27 -6.54
CA MET A 753 -6.39 -26.18 -7.52
C MET A 753 -7.75 -25.49 -7.35
N ILE A 754 -7.75 -24.26 -6.81
CA ILE A 754 -8.98 -23.59 -6.34
C ILE A 754 -10.05 -23.53 -7.44
N LYS A 755 -9.71 -22.99 -8.61
CA LYS A 755 -10.64 -22.84 -9.74
C LYS A 755 -11.27 -24.16 -10.20
N SER A 756 -10.62 -25.29 -9.94
CA SER A 756 -11.05 -26.62 -10.39
C SER A 756 -12.09 -27.26 -9.47
N VAL A 757 -12.14 -26.87 -8.19
CA VAL A 757 -13.03 -27.51 -7.20
C VAL A 757 -13.94 -26.52 -6.47
N CYS A 758 -13.69 -25.22 -6.59
CA CYS A 758 -14.35 -24.25 -5.72
C CYS A 758 -15.85 -24.09 -6.00
N TRP A 759 -16.57 -23.67 -4.97
CA TRP A 759 -17.96 -23.18 -5.01
C TRP A 759 -17.96 -21.67 -4.84
N LYS A 760 -18.74 -20.94 -5.64
CA LYS A 760 -18.87 -19.48 -5.48
C LYS A 760 -19.78 -19.20 -4.27
N ILE A 761 -19.33 -18.29 -3.41
CA ILE A 761 -20.09 -17.86 -2.23
C ILE A 761 -20.52 -16.41 -2.42
N GLU A 762 -21.79 -16.13 -2.17
CA GLU A 762 -22.30 -14.77 -2.07
C GLU A 762 -22.49 -14.42 -0.60
N VAL A 763 -21.99 -13.25 -0.22
CA VAL A 763 -21.96 -12.79 1.16
C VAL A 763 -22.57 -11.39 1.22
N ASP A 764 -23.40 -11.14 2.23
CA ASP A 764 -23.96 -9.82 2.47
C ASP A 764 -22.92 -8.84 3.05
N ARG A 765 -23.34 -7.63 3.43
CA ARG A 765 -22.43 -6.61 3.99
C ARG A 765 -21.92 -6.98 5.38
N LEU A 766 -22.67 -7.76 6.15
CA LEU A 766 -22.35 -8.16 7.52
C LEU A 766 -21.48 -9.41 7.58
N GLY A 767 -21.33 -10.12 6.45
CA GLY A 767 -20.51 -11.33 6.37
C GLY A 767 -21.35 -12.61 6.38
N HIS A 768 -22.68 -12.52 6.31
CA HIS A 768 -23.53 -13.71 6.22
C HIS A 768 -23.51 -14.28 4.81
N ILE A 769 -23.35 -15.60 4.74
CA ILE A 769 -23.40 -16.32 3.46
C ILE A 769 -24.87 -16.43 3.06
N VAL A 770 -25.24 -15.74 1.98
CA VAL A 770 -26.61 -15.70 1.45
C VAL A 770 -26.86 -16.77 0.39
N ASN A 771 -25.81 -17.18 -0.33
CA ASN A 771 -25.93 -18.16 -1.41
C ASN A 771 -24.62 -18.91 -1.63
N ILE A 772 -24.73 -20.17 -2.07
CA ILE A 772 -23.59 -21.03 -2.43
C ILE A 772 -23.90 -21.68 -3.78
N ILE A 773 -23.11 -21.33 -4.79
CA ILE A 773 -23.24 -21.87 -6.13
C ILE A 773 -22.20 -22.98 -6.29
N LYS A 774 -22.68 -24.22 -6.28
CA LYS A 774 -21.86 -25.44 -6.28
C LYS A 774 -21.37 -25.83 -7.66
#